data_AF-A0A8J3PKI8-F1
#
_entry.id   AF-A0A8J3PKI8-F1
#
_cell.length_a   1.000
_cell.length_b   1.000
_cell.length_c   1.000
_cell.angle_alpha   90.00
_cell.angle_beta   90.00
_cell.angle_gamma   90.00
#
_symmetry.space_group_name_H-M   'P 1'
#
loop_
_entity.id
_entity.type
_entity.pdbx_description
1 polymer ?
#
loop_
_entity_poly.entity_id
_entity_poly.type
_entity_poly.pdbx_seq_one_letter_code
_entity_poly.pdbx_strand_id
1 'polypeptide(L)'
;MHRAVKRKISRLFTLVALVSPLAAIAAQPASAAPAPAPTGQRQQQQNQSDRSEERVREDSHFKVLVFTSDRSEQTRTGIGTIEKIGERNRFEIKATHDPREFNPTTLKKYGVVVFLNTSAASLNPTQQAAFEEYFTNGGGFVGIHSAIETQPDWKFLTDVLGTRASGKSGVTSATMKVADRVHPASASLPEYWKLSDAYYNFTTNVRGVSHVLATVDESTYTGGTMGFDHPITWCKDYKGGRSFYTGLGATTATFKDTSFQRHLAGAIQWADGKGNGDCGATILANYEMTTIAAPPNLGEPIEFHVLPDGRVIQTARTGEVRLHNPATGVTSIIATVPVYTHDEDGLYGGSVDPNFATNKWVYLYYAPKLNTPMTNAPTSSTDPNAWDVYKGYNQLSRFTFVETPTPHLDLASEQKILQVNTDRGACCHVAGQIRFDSKGNLLMVTGDDTPAGGGNSGGFAPFNGDLTVNPTASCPDPCYNAPYVDARRSSLNTNDLRGKLLRIKVADDGSYTVPAGNLFAPGTAGTRPEIYAMGFRNPFRLNLDSNDVAYVTDYSPDSQTPQQYRGPQGTGRLEIVRKPANYGWPVCVSPTLPYYRWDFKASKPLDDPPQPFACDDPTRGPENTSRHNTGLTVTPPLTAPDMWYSYRDNANPPLGTPCAASYTQATPGACPQLFPELGAGGVGPHGAAPYHYDPKNPNPTKFPAYYDKSIFFGEFTRDTLKEIKLDSKGQIFKINSLLNCGDMSADRTKLPFICDAPMDMEWGADGNFYLMSYGDGFFRPNPDALLVKFSYVKGQRSPIAKLTATPTSGKAPLAVTFTSDGSNDPDPGDSIKFAWDFDNNGTTDSVEANPSFTYTANGVYTAKLTVTDSSGKTAIATTTITVGNTAPTVQLTTPVDGGFFNWGDKIAWSATVTDPEDGTIDCNKVAFNFTFGHDSHGHNEGSVPGCSGTWQTDPNGASHGGGYLYGGLTATYTDQGANGQPALTTIDQHVIQTKRQELEYATDGVGTGTAVTTDPTGGGNNRNGIDSGDWVAVNRVVNFLNMNSVTFRVSGGSAATAGTPRGAIELHLDAVDGPLLTTATINATTGNNDYASQTFPITDPGGTHRLYLVFKSVPGGPTANLFNLNWAEFGGAGVGTP
;
A
#
# COMPACT_ATOMS: atom_id res chain seq x y z
N MET A 1 21.64 40.44 30.60
CA MET A 1 22.64 41.47 30.97
C MET A 1 24.04 40.86 30.99
N HIS A 2 25.08 41.72 31.00
CA HIS A 2 26.53 41.52 31.23
C HIS A 2 27.04 40.20 31.89
N ARG A 3 28.10 39.53 31.36
CA ARG A 3 29.59 39.72 31.58
C ARG A 3 30.07 39.28 33.00
N ALA A 4 31.31 38.83 33.31
CA ALA A 4 32.57 38.46 32.60
C ALA A 4 33.60 37.89 33.66
N VAL A 5 34.85 37.40 33.44
CA VAL A 5 35.72 37.27 32.23
C VAL A 5 36.76 36.11 32.34
N LYS A 6 36.95 35.39 31.22
CA LYS A 6 38.18 34.80 30.59
C LYS A 6 39.57 34.75 31.29
N ARG A 7 40.24 33.60 31.07
CA ARG A 7 41.64 33.35 30.54
C ARG A 7 42.93 33.69 31.32
N LYS A 8 43.87 32.72 31.30
CA LYS A 8 45.23 32.70 30.66
C LYS A 8 45.71 31.22 30.62
N ILE A 9 46.36 30.58 29.63
CA ILE A 9 47.10 30.89 28.38
C ILE A 9 48.62 31.17 28.51
N SER A 10 49.47 30.16 28.22
CA SER A 10 50.49 30.17 27.12
C SER A 10 51.47 28.97 27.08
N ARG A 11 51.67 28.39 25.86
CA ARG A 11 52.90 27.94 25.13
C ARG A 11 54.05 27.20 25.90
N LEU A 12 54.80 26.21 25.37
CA LEU A 12 54.85 25.34 24.15
C LEU A 12 55.80 24.13 24.52
N PHE A 13 56.19 23.08 23.78
CA PHE A 13 56.31 22.64 22.36
C PHE A 13 55.81 21.15 22.22
N THR A 14 55.77 20.37 21.11
CA THR A 14 56.49 20.23 19.81
C THR A 14 57.87 19.52 19.97
N LEU A 15 58.32 18.50 19.19
CA LEU A 15 57.96 17.91 17.88
C LEU A 15 58.26 16.37 17.81
N VAL A 16 58.05 15.73 16.63
CA VAL A 16 58.51 14.39 16.13
C VAL A 16 57.51 13.22 16.28
N ALA A 17 57.49 12.32 15.28
CA ALA A 17 56.40 11.37 14.97
C ALA A 17 56.90 10.10 14.21
N LEU A 18 55.94 9.34 13.66
CA LEU A 18 56.02 8.17 12.76
C LEU A 18 56.14 6.76 13.40
N VAL A 19 55.63 5.77 12.65
CA VAL A 19 55.13 4.46 13.08
C VAL A 19 55.37 3.42 11.96
N SER A 20 55.23 2.13 12.26
CA SER A 20 55.22 0.96 11.33
C SER A 20 56.61 0.52 10.84
N PRO A 21 56.80 -0.74 10.36
CA PRO A 21 55.77 -1.70 9.94
C PRO A 21 55.94 -3.19 10.38
N LEU A 22 55.04 -4.02 9.80
CA LEU A 22 55.17 -5.44 9.46
C LEU A 22 54.83 -6.53 10.49
N ALA A 23 54.44 -7.69 9.95
CA ALA A 23 53.85 -8.84 10.65
C ALA A 23 54.30 -10.17 10.02
N ALA A 24 54.36 -11.25 10.83
CA ALA A 24 54.46 -12.62 10.31
C ALA A 24 53.91 -13.68 11.30
N ILE A 25 53.00 -14.48 10.74
CA ILE A 25 52.28 -15.67 11.22
C ILE A 25 53.10 -16.69 12.05
N ALA A 26 52.47 -17.29 13.07
CA ALA A 26 52.76 -18.63 13.59
C ALA A 26 51.48 -19.29 14.17
N ALA A 27 51.49 -20.61 14.43
CA ALA A 27 50.28 -21.44 14.60
C ALA A 27 49.86 -21.77 16.05
N GLN A 28 48.74 -22.50 16.18
CA GLN A 28 48.06 -22.94 17.42
C GLN A 28 48.96 -23.82 18.35
N PRO A 29 48.61 -23.92 19.65
CA PRO A 29 47.77 -25.06 20.08
C PRO A 29 46.62 -24.66 21.04
N ALA A 30 45.88 -25.65 21.56
CA ALA A 30 44.59 -25.47 22.25
C ALA A 30 44.61 -25.74 23.77
N SER A 31 43.51 -25.34 24.42
CA SER A 31 42.98 -25.80 25.73
C SER A 31 43.65 -25.32 27.03
N ALA A 32 43.00 -24.36 27.69
CA ALA A 32 42.76 -24.34 29.14
C ALA A 32 41.51 -23.49 29.44
N ALA A 33 40.69 -23.86 30.42
CA ALA A 33 39.45 -23.15 30.75
C ALA A 33 39.65 -22.09 31.87
N PRO A 34 39.01 -20.90 31.80
CA PRO A 34 39.12 -19.87 32.83
C PRO A 34 38.11 -20.07 33.98
N ALA A 35 38.47 -19.54 35.16
CA ALA A 35 37.66 -19.56 36.38
C ALA A 35 36.58 -18.45 36.41
N PRO A 36 35.51 -18.58 37.23
CA PRO A 36 34.39 -17.63 37.25
C PRO A 36 34.71 -16.30 37.97
N ALA A 37 34.05 -15.22 37.50
CA ALA A 37 34.13 -13.87 38.03
C ALA A 37 32.94 -13.53 38.97
N PRO A 38 33.03 -12.51 39.86
CA PRO A 38 32.20 -12.45 41.06
C PRO A 38 30.77 -11.93 40.85
N THR A 39 29.79 -12.68 41.35
CA THR A 39 28.39 -12.27 41.52
C THR A 39 28.22 -11.42 42.78
N GLY A 40 27.84 -10.14 42.64
CA GLY A 40 27.64 -9.25 43.79
C GLY A 40 26.48 -8.24 43.66
N GLN A 41 26.42 -7.46 42.57
CA GLN A 41 25.51 -6.30 42.51
C GLN A 41 24.23 -6.50 41.68
N ARG A 42 24.20 -7.37 40.65
CA ARG A 42 22.95 -7.63 39.89
C ARG A 42 21.83 -8.21 40.76
N GLN A 43 22.16 -9.07 41.72
CA GLN A 43 21.17 -9.74 42.57
C GLN A 43 20.41 -8.79 43.49
N GLN A 44 20.93 -7.61 43.87
CA GLN A 44 20.19 -6.71 44.76
C GLN A 44 19.13 -5.88 44.04
N GLN A 45 19.35 -5.49 42.79
CA GLN A 45 18.31 -4.84 41.98
C GLN A 45 17.25 -5.84 41.51
N GLN A 46 17.64 -7.04 41.08
CA GLN A 46 16.66 -8.10 40.75
C GLN A 46 15.82 -8.51 41.98
N ASN A 47 16.44 -8.70 43.15
CA ASN A 47 15.66 -8.97 44.38
C ASN A 47 14.77 -7.79 44.83
N GLN A 48 14.93 -6.57 44.30
CA GLN A 48 14.00 -5.47 44.56
C GLN A 48 12.86 -5.42 43.54
N SER A 49 13.09 -5.74 42.26
CA SER A 49 12.00 -5.92 41.30
C SER A 49 11.16 -7.16 41.64
N ASP A 50 11.78 -8.32 41.89
CA ASP A 50 11.10 -9.54 42.32
C ASP A 50 10.27 -9.28 43.59
N ARG A 51 10.83 -8.64 44.62
CA ARG A 51 10.08 -8.29 45.85
C ARG A 51 9.07 -7.16 45.71
N SER A 52 8.90 -6.61 44.51
CA SER A 52 7.78 -5.72 44.17
C SER A 52 6.70 -6.49 43.39
N GLU A 53 7.07 -7.34 42.43
CA GLU A 53 6.13 -8.25 41.76
C GLU A 53 5.53 -9.28 42.73
N GLU A 54 6.34 -9.89 43.60
CA GLU A 54 5.93 -10.85 44.61
C GLU A 54 4.95 -10.22 45.59
N ARG A 55 5.19 -8.96 45.99
CA ARG A 55 4.30 -8.20 46.88
C ARG A 55 2.98 -7.80 46.20
N VAL A 56 2.97 -7.57 44.89
CA VAL A 56 1.74 -7.37 44.10
C VAL A 56 0.96 -8.69 43.92
N ARG A 57 1.62 -9.84 44.03
CA ARG A 57 1.01 -11.19 43.96
C ARG A 57 0.51 -11.73 45.32
N GLU A 58 0.80 -11.06 46.44
CA GLU A 58 0.39 -11.52 47.79
C GLU A 58 -1.07 -11.16 48.16
N ASP A 59 -1.68 -10.16 47.52
CA ASP A 59 -2.90 -9.49 48.03
C ASP A 59 -4.17 -9.67 47.14
N SER A 60 -4.17 -10.61 46.20
CA SER A 60 -5.16 -10.66 45.09
C SER A 60 -6.29 -11.68 45.22
N HIS A 61 -6.95 -11.78 46.38
CA HIS A 61 -8.17 -12.59 46.56
C HIS A 61 -9.41 -11.91 45.95
N PHE A 62 -9.60 -12.01 44.63
CA PHE A 62 -10.83 -11.59 43.95
C PHE A 62 -11.88 -12.71 43.88
N LYS A 63 -13.12 -12.35 43.52
CA LYS A 63 -14.23 -13.29 43.36
C LYS A 63 -14.83 -13.21 41.96
N VAL A 64 -15.35 -14.35 41.50
CA VAL A 64 -15.95 -14.51 40.17
C VAL A 64 -17.35 -15.13 40.30
N LEU A 65 -18.34 -14.47 39.70
CA LEU A 65 -19.71 -14.99 39.63
C LEU A 65 -19.91 -15.71 38.29
N VAL A 66 -20.11 -17.02 38.30
CA VAL A 66 -20.41 -17.81 37.10
C VAL A 66 -21.92 -17.99 36.99
N PHE A 67 -22.55 -17.28 36.06
CA PHE A 67 -23.97 -17.38 35.77
C PHE A 67 -24.23 -18.33 34.60
N THR A 68 -25.26 -19.17 34.74
CA THR A 68 -25.76 -20.03 33.67
C THR A 68 -27.28 -20.20 33.76
N SER A 69 -27.94 -20.44 32.62
CA SER A 69 -29.34 -20.86 32.55
C SER A 69 -29.51 -22.35 32.18
N ASP A 70 -28.42 -23.03 31.80
CA ASP A 70 -28.40 -24.45 31.46
C ASP A 70 -27.98 -25.34 32.64
N ARG A 71 -28.30 -26.65 32.57
CA ARG A 71 -27.95 -27.68 33.55
C ARG A 71 -27.31 -28.94 32.94
N SER A 72 -26.93 -28.91 31.65
CA SER A 72 -26.31 -30.03 30.94
C SER A 72 -25.01 -30.55 31.58
N GLU A 73 -24.53 -31.70 31.11
CA GLU A 73 -23.20 -32.20 31.49
C GLU A 73 -22.05 -31.27 31.02
N GLN A 74 -22.21 -30.64 29.85
CA GLN A 74 -21.28 -29.64 29.32
C GLN A 74 -21.14 -28.47 30.30
N THR A 75 -22.24 -27.85 30.71
CA THR A 75 -22.24 -26.72 31.64
C THR A 75 -21.71 -27.10 33.02
N ARG A 76 -22.08 -28.29 33.55
CA ARG A 76 -21.51 -28.82 34.80
C ARG A 76 -19.99 -29.07 34.69
N THR A 77 -19.52 -29.52 33.53
CA THR A 77 -18.07 -29.67 33.26
C THR A 77 -17.38 -28.32 33.16
N GLY A 78 -18.03 -27.31 32.57
CA GLY A 78 -17.51 -25.94 32.51
C GLY A 78 -17.37 -25.28 33.87
N ILE A 79 -18.42 -25.34 34.72
CA ILE A 79 -18.38 -24.88 36.12
C ILE A 79 -17.23 -25.56 36.87
N GLY A 80 -17.19 -26.90 36.87
CA GLY A 80 -16.14 -27.68 37.53
C GLY A 80 -14.74 -27.57 36.89
N THR A 81 -14.59 -26.80 35.82
CA THR A 81 -13.32 -26.42 35.21
C THR A 81 -12.91 -25.01 35.64
N ILE A 82 -13.85 -24.06 35.65
CA ILE A 82 -13.64 -22.70 36.16
C ILE A 82 -13.32 -22.71 37.67
N GLU A 83 -13.97 -23.58 38.45
CA GLU A 83 -13.63 -23.84 39.86
C GLU A 83 -12.16 -24.23 40.04
N LYS A 84 -11.66 -25.20 39.25
CA LYS A 84 -10.25 -25.63 39.27
C LYS A 84 -9.29 -24.56 38.76
N ILE A 85 -9.74 -23.67 37.88
CA ILE A 85 -8.97 -22.51 37.45
C ILE A 85 -8.84 -21.51 38.62
N GLY A 86 -9.93 -21.23 39.35
CA GLY A 86 -9.91 -20.40 40.55
C GLY A 86 -9.01 -20.96 41.65
N GLU A 87 -9.10 -22.26 41.94
CA GLU A 87 -8.20 -22.97 42.88
C GLU A 87 -6.72 -22.77 42.52
N ARG A 88 -6.35 -23.00 41.24
CA ARG A 88 -4.96 -22.88 40.76
C ARG A 88 -4.44 -21.44 40.74
N ASN A 89 -5.32 -20.46 40.56
CA ASN A 89 -4.98 -19.05 40.34
C ASN A 89 -5.40 -18.11 41.50
N ARG A 90 -5.81 -18.68 42.64
CA ARG A 90 -6.14 -17.98 43.90
C ARG A 90 -7.32 -17.00 43.83
N PHE A 91 -8.39 -17.37 43.14
CA PHE A 91 -9.65 -16.60 43.15
C PHE A 91 -10.89 -17.46 43.41
N GLU A 92 -11.89 -16.87 44.07
CA GLU A 92 -13.09 -17.57 44.56
C GLU A 92 -14.18 -17.63 43.49
N ILE A 93 -14.69 -18.84 43.20
CA ILE A 93 -15.81 -19.03 42.27
C ILE A 93 -17.13 -19.17 43.04
N LYS A 94 -18.17 -18.45 42.62
CA LYS A 94 -19.56 -18.79 42.92
C LYS A 94 -20.33 -19.07 41.64
N ALA A 95 -20.72 -20.33 41.42
CA ALA A 95 -21.67 -20.68 40.37
C ALA A 95 -23.11 -20.41 40.81
N THR A 96 -23.94 -19.88 39.92
CA THR A 96 -25.37 -19.61 40.17
C THR A 96 -26.23 -19.82 38.93
N HIS A 97 -27.49 -20.20 39.17
CA HIS A 97 -28.56 -20.23 38.16
C HIS A 97 -29.69 -19.25 38.54
N ASP A 98 -29.46 -18.40 39.54
CA ASP A 98 -30.46 -17.52 40.12
C ASP A 98 -30.25 -16.08 39.62
N PRO A 99 -31.12 -15.54 38.75
CA PRO A 99 -30.98 -14.18 38.23
C PRO A 99 -31.15 -13.12 39.33
N ARG A 100 -31.65 -13.45 40.53
CA ARG A 100 -31.74 -12.52 41.66
C ARG A 100 -30.37 -12.08 42.19
N GLU A 101 -29.29 -12.80 41.85
CA GLU A 101 -27.91 -12.38 42.12
C GLU A 101 -27.50 -11.12 41.34
N PHE A 102 -28.19 -10.78 40.24
CA PHE A 102 -28.01 -9.54 39.48
C PHE A 102 -28.67 -8.36 40.21
N ASN A 103 -28.01 -7.88 41.25
CA ASN A 103 -28.36 -6.67 41.99
C ASN A 103 -27.08 -5.94 42.45
N PRO A 104 -27.09 -4.61 42.63
CA PRO A 104 -25.86 -3.85 42.93
C PRO A 104 -25.17 -4.26 44.24
N THR A 105 -25.94 -4.70 45.25
CA THR A 105 -25.40 -5.19 46.53
C THR A 105 -24.65 -6.52 46.39
N THR A 106 -24.94 -7.29 45.35
CA THR A 106 -24.33 -8.60 45.10
C THR A 106 -23.22 -8.52 44.06
N LEU A 107 -23.44 -7.86 42.93
CA LEU A 107 -22.47 -7.78 41.83
C LEU A 107 -21.16 -7.10 42.26
N LYS A 108 -21.22 -6.05 43.10
CA LYS A 108 -20.03 -5.36 43.66
C LYS A 108 -19.10 -6.21 44.55
N LYS A 109 -19.41 -7.50 44.76
CA LYS A 109 -18.57 -8.45 45.52
C LYS A 109 -17.63 -9.25 44.61
N TYR A 110 -17.80 -9.16 43.30
CA TYR A 110 -17.06 -9.90 42.29
C TYR A 110 -16.30 -8.91 41.40
N GLY A 111 -15.09 -9.26 41.00
CA GLY A 111 -14.34 -8.50 39.98
C GLY A 111 -14.68 -8.95 38.56
N VAL A 112 -15.18 -10.18 38.40
CA VAL A 112 -15.59 -10.74 37.10
C VAL A 112 -16.95 -11.44 37.20
N VAL A 113 -17.80 -11.24 36.19
CA VAL A 113 -19.01 -12.01 35.94
C VAL A 113 -18.81 -12.83 34.66
N VAL A 114 -18.91 -14.15 34.78
CA VAL A 114 -18.81 -15.10 33.65
C VAL A 114 -20.22 -15.51 33.23
N PHE A 115 -20.55 -15.36 31.95
CA PHE A 115 -21.75 -15.94 31.34
C PHE A 115 -21.34 -17.25 30.66
N LEU A 116 -21.75 -18.38 31.23
CA LEU A 116 -21.48 -19.72 30.72
C LEU A 116 -22.80 -20.33 30.24
N ASN A 117 -22.96 -20.54 28.93
CA ASN A 117 -24.15 -21.15 28.33
C ASN A 117 -25.47 -20.49 28.81
N THR A 118 -25.60 -19.19 28.60
CA THR A 118 -26.71 -18.36 29.11
C THR A 118 -27.83 -18.10 28.12
N SER A 119 -27.89 -18.80 26.98
CA SER A 119 -28.88 -18.53 25.92
C SER A 119 -30.36 -18.64 26.34
N ALA A 120 -30.68 -19.46 27.35
CA ALA A 120 -32.01 -19.56 27.94
C ALA A 120 -32.23 -18.59 29.14
N ALA A 121 -31.35 -17.61 29.36
CA ALA A 121 -31.44 -16.70 30.50
C ALA A 121 -32.43 -15.56 30.24
N SER A 122 -33.09 -15.13 31.32
CA SER A 122 -33.98 -13.96 31.32
C SER A 122 -33.69 -13.11 32.55
N LEU A 123 -32.91 -12.06 32.33
CA LEU A 123 -32.76 -10.94 33.26
C LEU A 123 -33.83 -9.89 32.93
N ASN A 124 -34.55 -9.45 33.95
CA ASN A 124 -35.51 -8.34 33.81
C ASN A 124 -34.77 -6.98 33.74
N PRO A 125 -35.44 -5.88 33.36
CA PRO A 125 -34.78 -4.57 33.18
C PRO A 125 -34.02 -4.05 34.42
N THR A 126 -34.43 -4.41 35.64
CA THR A 126 -33.71 -4.03 36.87
C THR A 126 -32.43 -4.85 37.04
N GLN A 127 -32.45 -6.13 36.67
CA GLN A 127 -31.27 -7.02 36.69
C GLN A 127 -30.29 -6.67 35.57
N GLN A 128 -30.80 -6.28 34.40
CA GLN A 128 -30.01 -5.72 33.30
C GLN A 128 -29.31 -4.43 33.76
N ALA A 129 -30.06 -3.43 34.25
CA ALA A 129 -29.50 -2.16 34.73
C ALA A 129 -28.45 -2.35 35.84
N ALA A 130 -28.63 -3.31 36.75
CA ALA A 130 -27.64 -3.65 37.77
C ALA A 130 -26.34 -4.23 37.18
N PHE A 131 -26.40 -4.97 36.06
CA PHE A 131 -25.22 -5.41 35.33
C PHE A 131 -24.56 -4.26 34.56
N GLU A 132 -25.34 -3.36 33.96
CA GLU A 132 -24.82 -2.17 33.28
C GLU A 132 -24.06 -1.26 34.26
N GLU A 133 -24.64 -0.99 35.44
CA GLU A 133 -23.98 -0.28 36.54
C GLU A 133 -22.71 -0.99 37.01
N TYR A 134 -22.76 -2.32 37.21
CA TYR A 134 -21.59 -3.11 37.59
C TYR A 134 -20.44 -2.98 36.57
N PHE A 135 -20.75 -3.11 35.28
CA PHE A 135 -19.75 -3.09 34.21
C PHE A 135 -19.18 -1.68 34.01
N THR A 136 -20.00 -0.63 34.02
CA THR A 136 -19.50 0.76 33.88
C THR A 136 -18.68 1.25 35.07
N ASN A 137 -18.88 0.66 36.26
CA ASN A 137 -18.02 0.87 37.42
C ASN A 137 -16.72 0.04 37.41
N GLY A 138 -16.33 -0.52 36.25
CA GLY A 138 -15.07 -1.25 36.08
C GLY A 138 -15.16 -2.78 36.23
N GLY A 139 -16.37 -3.33 36.32
CA GLY A 139 -16.59 -4.77 36.42
C GLY A 139 -16.16 -5.54 35.17
N GLY A 140 -15.46 -6.66 35.36
CA GLY A 140 -15.07 -7.57 34.28
C GLY A 140 -16.23 -8.48 33.83
N PHE A 141 -16.24 -8.81 32.53
CA PHE A 141 -17.19 -9.71 31.89
C PHE A 141 -16.48 -10.75 31.01
N VAL A 142 -16.89 -12.02 31.12
CA VAL A 142 -16.38 -13.11 30.28
C VAL A 142 -17.57 -13.90 29.71
N GLY A 143 -17.83 -13.78 28.42
CA GLY A 143 -18.82 -14.59 27.70
C GLY A 143 -18.20 -15.88 27.14
N ILE A 144 -18.82 -17.02 27.41
CA ILE A 144 -18.39 -18.34 26.93
C ILE A 144 -19.53 -19.00 26.12
N HIS A 145 -19.21 -19.44 24.90
CA HIS A 145 -20.10 -20.13 23.98
C HIS A 145 -21.45 -19.41 23.81
N SER A 146 -22.59 -19.98 24.26
CA SER A 146 -23.92 -19.39 24.00
C SER A 146 -24.23 -18.11 24.76
N ALA A 147 -23.25 -17.52 25.46
CA ALA A 147 -23.32 -16.14 25.95
C ALA A 147 -23.72 -15.13 24.87
N ILE A 148 -23.32 -15.36 23.60
CA ILE A 148 -23.68 -14.53 22.44
C ILE A 148 -25.17 -14.55 22.05
N GLU A 149 -25.91 -15.60 22.46
CA GLU A 149 -27.36 -15.75 22.23
C GLU A 149 -28.19 -15.09 23.36
N THR A 150 -27.56 -14.58 24.42
CA THR A 150 -28.26 -14.06 25.61
C THR A 150 -29.00 -12.76 25.31
N GLN A 151 -30.34 -12.79 25.37
CA GLN A 151 -31.25 -11.63 25.23
C GLN A 151 -30.81 -10.67 24.10
N PRO A 152 -31.02 -11.04 22.83
CA PRO A 152 -30.50 -10.29 21.69
C PRO A 152 -31.06 -8.87 21.57
N ASP A 153 -32.20 -8.60 22.21
CA ASP A 153 -32.84 -7.30 22.41
C ASP A 153 -32.09 -6.37 23.39
N TRP A 154 -31.25 -6.91 24.27
CA TRP A 154 -30.51 -6.13 25.26
C TRP A 154 -29.29 -5.43 24.64
N LYS A 155 -29.52 -4.22 24.10
CA LYS A 155 -28.52 -3.45 23.35
C LYS A 155 -27.18 -3.26 24.08
N PHE A 156 -27.16 -3.03 25.40
CA PHE A 156 -25.91 -2.88 26.14
C PHE A 156 -25.03 -4.14 26.03
N LEU A 157 -25.62 -5.33 26.20
CA LEU A 157 -24.90 -6.59 26.03
C LEU A 157 -24.53 -6.85 24.54
N THR A 158 -25.21 -6.23 23.59
CA THR A 158 -24.77 -6.20 22.17
C THR A 158 -23.53 -5.34 21.99
N ASP A 159 -23.49 -4.15 22.58
CA ASP A 159 -22.33 -3.25 22.50
C ASP A 159 -21.09 -3.80 23.25
N VAL A 160 -21.31 -4.51 24.36
CA VAL A 160 -20.28 -5.20 25.17
C VAL A 160 -19.68 -6.40 24.44
N LEU A 161 -20.50 -7.21 23.77
CA LEU A 161 -20.03 -8.37 22.98
C LEU A 161 -19.54 -7.98 21.58
N GLY A 162 -19.91 -6.81 21.07
CA GLY A 162 -19.54 -6.29 19.75
C GLY A 162 -20.37 -6.84 18.58
N THR A 163 -21.03 -7.99 18.74
CA THR A 163 -21.88 -8.62 17.71
C THR A 163 -22.93 -9.56 18.32
N ARG A 164 -23.66 -10.28 17.46
CA ARG A 164 -24.63 -11.34 17.79
C ARG A 164 -24.38 -12.57 16.92
N ALA A 165 -24.91 -13.73 17.34
CA ALA A 165 -24.84 -14.94 16.54
C ALA A 165 -25.82 -14.89 15.36
N SER A 166 -25.38 -15.33 14.19
CA SER A 166 -26.20 -15.56 13.00
C SER A 166 -26.48 -17.06 12.78
N GLY A 167 -25.64 -17.94 13.34
CA GLY A 167 -25.77 -19.38 13.28
C GLY A 167 -24.62 -20.08 14.02
N LYS A 168 -24.52 -21.41 13.89
CA LYS A 168 -23.33 -22.17 14.31
C LYS A 168 -23.21 -23.51 13.56
N SER A 169 -21.98 -24.02 13.47
CA SER A 169 -21.71 -25.36 12.94
C SER A 169 -22.26 -26.47 13.84
N GLY A 170 -22.32 -27.70 13.32
CA GLY A 170 -22.30 -28.89 14.17
C GLY A 170 -20.95 -29.03 14.89
N VAL A 171 -20.84 -29.94 15.86
CA VAL A 171 -19.55 -30.24 16.50
C VAL A 171 -18.61 -30.84 15.47
N THR A 172 -17.51 -30.15 15.19
CA THR A 172 -16.53 -30.50 14.16
C THR A 172 -15.14 -30.06 14.60
N SER A 173 -14.08 -30.54 13.92
CA SER A 173 -12.73 -30.08 14.19
C SER A 173 -12.30 -29.01 13.21
N ALA A 174 -11.96 -27.83 13.72
CA ALA A 174 -11.40 -26.72 12.95
C ALA A 174 -10.04 -26.28 13.53
N THR A 175 -9.28 -25.54 12.72
CA THR A 175 -8.02 -24.90 13.13
C THR A 175 -8.25 -23.41 13.37
N MET A 176 -7.68 -22.87 14.43
CA MET A 176 -7.74 -21.45 14.77
C MET A 176 -6.34 -20.84 14.70
N LYS A 177 -6.23 -19.72 13.99
CA LYS A 177 -5.03 -18.90 13.89
C LYS A 177 -5.01 -17.92 15.07
N VAL A 178 -4.18 -18.18 16.08
CA VAL A 178 -4.01 -17.32 17.27
C VAL A 178 -2.96 -16.23 16.97
N ALA A 179 -3.45 -15.12 16.43
CA ALA A 179 -2.64 -14.01 15.90
C ALA A 179 -2.12 -13.06 16.99
N ASP A 180 -2.87 -12.84 18.07
CA ASP A 180 -2.30 -12.21 19.25
C ASP A 180 -1.37 -13.20 19.97
N ARG A 181 -0.17 -12.71 20.32
CA ARG A 181 0.84 -13.46 21.09
C ARG A 181 1.13 -12.84 22.46
N VAL A 182 0.40 -11.80 22.87
CA VAL A 182 0.74 -10.94 24.03
C VAL A 182 -0.32 -11.01 25.13
N HIS A 183 -1.62 -11.02 24.79
CA HIS A 183 -2.70 -11.03 25.78
C HIS A 183 -2.71 -12.35 26.58
N PRO A 184 -2.97 -12.34 27.91
CA PRO A 184 -2.78 -13.51 28.76
C PRO A 184 -3.56 -14.77 28.36
N ALA A 185 -4.74 -14.60 27.76
CA ALA A 185 -5.56 -15.71 27.26
C ALA A 185 -4.97 -16.43 26.03
N SER A 186 -4.12 -15.76 25.24
CA SER A 186 -3.70 -16.18 23.89
C SER A 186 -2.21 -16.50 23.81
N ALA A 187 -1.36 -15.77 24.55
CA ALA A 187 0.10 -15.90 24.50
C ALA A 187 0.64 -17.33 24.68
N SER A 188 -0.05 -18.18 25.47
CA SER A 188 0.34 -19.57 25.76
C SER A 188 -0.35 -20.67 24.93
N LEU A 189 -1.16 -20.27 23.94
CA LEU A 189 -1.81 -21.18 22.98
C LEU A 189 -0.88 -21.53 21.81
N PRO A 190 -1.10 -22.65 21.10
CA PRO A 190 -0.47 -22.88 19.80
C PRO A 190 -0.78 -21.75 18.81
N GLU A 191 0.09 -21.51 17.82
CA GLU A 191 -0.19 -20.60 16.70
C GLU A 191 -1.37 -21.14 15.87
N TYR A 192 -1.29 -22.41 15.48
CA TYR A 192 -2.36 -23.19 14.88
C TYR A 192 -3.05 -24.05 15.95
N TRP A 193 -4.04 -23.50 16.64
CA TRP A 193 -4.78 -24.20 17.70
C TRP A 193 -5.94 -25.00 17.10
N LYS A 194 -5.79 -26.32 17.03
CA LYS A 194 -6.84 -27.24 16.56
C LYS A 194 -7.69 -27.73 17.73
N LEU A 195 -9.01 -27.66 17.60
CA LEU A 195 -9.99 -28.07 18.61
C LEU A 195 -11.15 -28.84 17.95
N SER A 196 -12.05 -29.43 18.75
CA SER A 196 -13.32 -29.98 18.26
C SER A 196 -14.48 -29.38 19.05
N ASP A 197 -15.26 -28.51 18.39
CA ASP A 197 -16.25 -27.64 19.01
C ASP A 197 -17.38 -27.30 18.02
N ALA A 198 -18.41 -26.57 18.46
CA ALA A 198 -19.45 -26.01 17.58
C ALA A 198 -19.19 -24.50 17.41
N TYR A 199 -18.74 -24.10 16.21
CA TYR A 199 -18.25 -22.77 15.92
C TYR A 199 -19.42 -21.83 15.60
N TYR A 200 -19.51 -20.72 16.33
CA TYR A 200 -20.52 -19.68 16.11
C TYR A 200 -20.18 -18.81 14.92
N ASN A 201 -21.17 -18.56 14.06
CA ASN A 201 -21.12 -17.52 13.03
C ASN A 201 -21.79 -16.25 13.58
N PHE A 202 -21.38 -15.08 13.10
CA PHE A 202 -21.80 -13.80 13.65
C PHE A 202 -22.57 -12.94 12.65
N THR A 203 -23.28 -11.93 13.14
CA THR A 203 -24.02 -10.96 12.31
C THR A 203 -23.11 -9.90 11.70
N THR A 204 -21.95 -9.66 12.31
CA THR A 204 -20.93 -8.70 11.87
C THR A 204 -19.54 -9.20 12.25
N ASN A 205 -18.51 -8.84 11.48
CA ASN A 205 -17.12 -8.95 11.91
C ASN A 205 -16.85 -7.88 12.99
N VAL A 206 -16.07 -8.24 14.01
CA VAL A 206 -15.74 -7.37 15.16
C VAL A 206 -14.34 -6.75 15.09
N ARG A 207 -13.53 -7.07 14.07
CA ARG A 207 -12.20 -6.47 13.87
C ARG A 207 -12.33 -4.94 13.73
N GLY A 208 -11.37 -4.19 14.27
CA GLY A 208 -11.41 -2.72 14.30
C GLY A 208 -12.29 -2.12 15.41
N VAL A 209 -13.31 -2.85 15.90
CA VAL A 209 -14.20 -2.45 17.01
C VAL A 209 -14.09 -3.33 18.26
N SER A 210 -13.26 -4.38 18.19
CA SER A 210 -12.81 -5.27 19.27
C SER A 210 -11.44 -5.84 18.90
N HIS A 211 -10.65 -6.21 19.90
CA HIS A 211 -9.33 -6.79 19.69
C HIS A 211 -9.43 -8.30 19.50
N VAL A 212 -9.17 -8.78 18.28
CA VAL A 212 -9.32 -10.19 17.89
C VAL A 212 -8.05 -10.97 18.21
N LEU A 213 -8.16 -11.94 19.12
CA LEU A 213 -7.05 -12.79 19.56
C LEU A 213 -6.87 -14.00 18.62
N ALA A 214 -7.99 -14.58 18.18
CA ALA A 214 -8.01 -15.77 17.34
C ALA A 214 -9.12 -15.71 16.28
N THR A 215 -8.76 -16.10 15.06
CA THR A 215 -9.64 -16.30 13.90
C THR A 215 -9.72 -17.80 13.60
N VAL A 216 -10.92 -18.36 13.39
CA VAL A 216 -11.05 -19.75 12.91
C VAL A 216 -10.88 -19.80 11.39
N ASP A 217 -10.26 -20.86 10.90
CA ASP A 217 -9.98 -21.07 9.48
C ASP A 217 -11.09 -21.90 8.84
N GLU A 218 -12.02 -21.24 8.13
CA GLU A 218 -13.17 -21.87 7.48
C GLU A 218 -12.77 -22.90 6.40
N SER A 219 -11.54 -22.86 5.86
CA SER A 219 -11.06 -23.91 4.94
C SER A 219 -10.92 -25.29 5.61
N THR A 220 -10.90 -25.31 6.95
CA THR A 220 -10.64 -26.52 7.75
C THR A 220 -11.88 -27.23 8.27
N TYR A 221 -13.09 -26.68 8.07
CA TYR A 221 -14.34 -27.28 8.53
C TYR A 221 -15.55 -26.87 7.67
N THR A 222 -16.74 -27.43 7.95
CA THR A 222 -18.00 -27.09 7.25
C THR A 222 -18.99 -26.39 8.18
N GLY A 223 -19.62 -25.32 7.71
CA GLY A 223 -20.68 -24.60 8.44
C GLY A 223 -20.30 -23.21 8.93
N GLY A 224 -19.09 -22.73 8.61
CA GLY A 224 -18.76 -21.30 8.63
C GLY A 224 -19.56 -20.50 7.60
N THR A 225 -19.70 -19.19 7.83
CA THR A 225 -20.35 -18.22 6.92
C THR A 225 -19.74 -16.82 7.00
N MET A 226 -18.51 -16.71 7.50
CA MET A 226 -17.76 -15.46 7.70
C MET A 226 -16.58 -15.33 6.72
N GLY A 227 -16.22 -16.41 6.03
CA GLY A 227 -15.13 -16.45 5.06
C GLY A 227 -13.73 -16.45 5.71
N PHE A 228 -12.78 -15.79 5.06
CA PHE A 228 -11.37 -15.78 5.44
C PHE A 228 -11.03 -15.02 6.74
N ASP A 229 -11.97 -14.23 7.26
CA ASP A 229 -11.83 -13.61 8.57
C ASP A 229 -13.06 -13.85 9.45
N HIS A 230 -12.98 -14.98 10.17
CA HIS A 230 -13.93 -15.39 11.19
C HIS A 230 -13.33 -15.25 12.60
N PRO A 231 -13.36 -14.06 13.23
CA PRO A 231 -13.04 -13.93 14.66
C PRO A 231 -13.84 -14.92 15.50
N ILE A 232 -13.18 -15.74 16.31
CA ILE A 232 -13.83 -16.69 17.23
C ILE A 232 -13.56 -16.33 18.71
N THR A 233 -12.62 -15.43 18.96
CA THR A 233 -12.30 -14.93 20.31
C THR A 233 -11.72 -13.52 20.25
N TRP A 234 -12.23 -12.64 21.10
CA TRP A 234 -11.82 -11.24 21.19
C TRP A 234 -12.00 -10.66 22.60
N CYS A 235 -11.36 -9.52 22.83
CA CYS A 235 -11.55 -8.70 24.02
C CYS A 235 -11.78 -7.22 23.65
N LYS A 236 -12.35 -6.46 24.59
CA LYS A 236 -12.75 -5.07 24.38
C LYS A 236 -12.86 -4.33 25.72
N ASP A 237 -12.17 -3.21 25.87
CA ASP A 237 -12.47 -2.23 26.91
C ASP A 237 -13.68 -1.38 26.44
N TYR A 238 -14.72 -1.23 27.27
CA TYR A 238 -15.94 -0.49 26.90
C TYR A 238 -16.56 0.21 28.11
N LYS A 239 -16.78 1.53 28.02
CA LYS A 239 -17.41 2.36 29.08
C LYS A 239 -16.86 2.10 30.50
N GLY A 240 -15.56 1.85 30.63
CA GLY A 240 -14.87 1.56 31.89
C GLY A 240 -14.74 0.07 32.25
N GLY A 241 -15.60 -0.81 31.72
CA GLY A 241 -15.57 -2.25 31.98
C GLY A 241 -14.72 -3.04 30.97
N ARG A 242 -14.29 -4.24 31.38
CA ARG A 242 -13.48 -5.17 30.57
C ARG A 242 -14.32 -6.33 30.04
N SER A 243 -14.49 -6.41 28.72
CA SER A 243 -15.24 -7.48 28.05
C SER A 243 -14.30 -8.48 27.38
N PHE A 244 -14.54 -9.77 27.61
CA PHE A 244 -13.91 -10.88 26.90
C PHE A 244 -14.99 -11.82 26.35
N TYR A 245 -14.81 -12.33 25.14
CA TYR A 245 -15.68 -13.36 24.57
C TYR A 245 -14.90 -14.44 23.83
N THR A 246 -15.31 -15.70 24.03
CA THR A 246 -14.94 -16.83 23.18
C THR A 246 -16.17 -17.63 22.77
N GLY A 247 -16.31 -17.93 21.47
CA GLY A 247 -17.39 -18.78 20.96
C GLY A 247 -17.22 -20.27 21.26
N LEU A 248 -16.07 -20.66 21.82
CA LEU A 248 -15.69 -22.03 22.14
C LEU A 248 -16.33 -22.50 23.47
N GLY A 249 -16.47 -23.81 23.63
CA GLY A 249 -17.01 -24.43 24.84
C GLY A 249 -18.29 -25.24 24.64
N ALA A 250 -18.64 -25.64 23.41
CA ALA A 250 -19.84 -26.45 23.12
C ALA A 250 -19.76 -27.88 23.68
N THR A 251 -18.59 -28.35 24.12
CA THR A 251 -18.36 -29.77 24.44
C THR A 251 -17.71 -29.99 25.80
N THR A 252 -17.96 -31.15 26.42
CA THR A 252 -17.24 -31.59 27.62
C THR A 252 -15.76 -31.89 27.33
N ALA A 253 -15.36 -32.05 26.06
CA ALA A 253 -13.97 -32.23 25.64
C ALA A 253 -13.21 -30.89 25.64
N THR A 254 -13.84 -29.80 25.18
CA THR A 254 -13.25 -28.46 25.17
C THR A 254 -12.84 -28.02 26.59
N PHE A 255 -13.72 -28.17 27.58
CA PHE A 255 -13.37 -27.86 28.98
C PHE A 255 -12.27 -28.77 29.56
N LYS A 256 -12.03 -29.95 28.98
CA LYS A 256 -10.94 -30.86 29.38
C LYS A 256 -9.61 -30.54 28.68
N ASP A 257 -9.60 -29.74 27.61
CA ASP A 257 -8.35 -29.31 26.97
C ASP A 257 -7.53 -28.39 27.89
N THR A 258 -6.21 -28.62 27.89
CA THR A 258 -5.27 -27.86 28.71
C THR A 258 -4.97 -26.47 28.12
N SER A 259 -5.12 -26.28 26.80
CA SER A 259 -4.97 -24.96 26.16
C SER A 259 -6.18 -24.10 26.48
N PHE A 260 -7.39 -24.63 26.34
CA PHE A 260 -8.63 -23.96 26.74
C PHE A 260 -8.69 -23.64 28.25
N GLN A 261 -8.14 -24.49 29.12
CA GLN A 261 -8.01 -24.16 30.55
C GLN A 261 -7.10 -22.96 30.82
N ARG A 262 -5.98 -22.82 30.09
CA ARG A 262 -5.13 -21.60 30.17
C ARG A 262 -5.84 -20.39 29.57
N HIS A 263 -6.58 -20.60 28.48
CA HIS A 263 -7.35 -19.57 27.79
C HIS A 263 -8.34 -18.88 28.75
N LEU A 264 -9.19 -19.67 29.41
CA LEU A 264 -10.15 -19.17 30.38
C LEU A 264 -9.46 -18.56 31.62
N ALA A 265 -8.34 -19.10 32.07
CA ALA A 265 -7.57 -18.53 33.18
C ALA A 265 -7.07 -17.11 32.85
N GLY A 266 -6.40 -16.94 31.70
CA GLY A 266 -5.90 -15.65 31.24
C GLY A 266 -7.01 -14.65 30.93
N ALA A 267 -8.16 -15.12 30.41
CA ALA A 267 -9.33 -14.28 30.17
C ALA A 267 -9.92 -13.72 31.46
N ILE A 268 -10.12 -14.56 32.48
CA ILE A 268 -10.67 -14.14 33.79
C ILE A 268 -9.68 -13.23 34.53
N GLN A 269 -8.37 -13.55 34.50
CA GLN A 269 -7.33 -12.70 35.12
C GLN A 269 -7.19 -11.34 34.43
N TRP A 270 -7.35 -11.27 33.10
CA TRP A 270 -7.38 -9.98 32.40
C TRP A 270 -8.65 -9.18 32.72
N ALA A 271 -9.82 -9.84 32.78
CA ALA A 271 -11.10 -9.19 33.10
C ALA A 271 -11.15 -8.56 34.51
N ASP A 272 -10.46 -9.16 35.50
CA ASP A 272 -10.31 -8.60 36.87
C ASP A 272 -9.35 -7.38 36.94
N GLY A 273 -8.78 -6.96 35.81
CA GLY A 273 -7.78 -5.89 35.76
C GLY A 273 -6.34 -6.35 36.05
N LYS A 274 -6.10 -7.62 36.41
CA LYS A 274 -4.78 -8.14 36.81
C LYS A 274 -3.88 -8.54 35.64
N GLY A 275 -4.47 -8.80 34.46
CA GLY A 275 -3.73 -9.19 33.26
C GLY A 275 -3.22 -7.99 32.46
N ASN A 276 -1.93 -8.03 32.11
CA ASN A 276 -1.31 -7.15 31.11
C ASN A 276 -1.71 -7.61 29.70
N GLY A 277 -2.79 -7.05 29.16
CA GLY A 277 -3.24 -7.28 27.79
C GLY A 277 -3.91 -6.01 27.26
N ASP A 278 -3.50 -5.56 26.07
CA ASP A 278 -3.97 -4.30 25.51
C ASP A 278 -5.07 -4.55 24.47
N CYS A 279 -6.31 -4.64 24.95
CA CYS A 279 -7.49 -4.83 24.10
C CYS A 279 -7.88 -3.56 23.33
N GLY A 280 -7.08 -2.49 23.46
CA GLY A 280 -7.13 -1.33 22.59
C GLY A 280 -6.27 -1.46 21.31
N ALA A 281 -5.42 -2.48 21.18
CA ALA A 281 -4.34 -2.50 20.19
C ALA A 281 -4.76 -2.56 18.71
N THR A 282 -5.93 -3.11 18.39
CA THR A 282 -6.48 -3.16 17.02
C THR A 282 -7.83 -2.45 16.93
N ILE A 283 -8.04 -1.40 17.75
CA ILE A 283 -9.25 -0.58 17.77
C ILE A 283 -8.97 0.73 17.03
N LEU A 284 -9.75 1.05 15.99
CA LEU A 284 -9.43 2.15 15.07
C LEU A 284 -9.47 3.52 15.78
N ALA A 285 -10.43 3.72 16.69
CA ALA A 285 -10.55 4.95 17.48
C ALA A 285 -9.38 5.19 18.47
N ASN A 286 -8.49 4.21 18.66
CA ASN A 286 -7.29 4.38 19.47
C ASN A 286 -6.08 4.87 18.66
N TYR A 287 -6.24 5.15 17.37
CA TYR A 287 -5.19 5.67 16.49
C TYR A 287 -5.47 7.09 16.03
N GLU A 288 -4.40 7.84 15.81
CA GLU A 288 -4.40 9.20 15.29
C GLU A 288 -3.50 9.27 14.06
N MET A 289 -3.95 9.99 13.03
CA MET A 289 -3.19 10.25 11.80
C MET A 289 -2.90 11.75 11.73
N THR A 290 -1.64 12.12 11.95
CA THR A 290 -1.18 13.51 11.88
C THR A 290 -0.58 13.78 10.49
N THR A 291 -1.13 14.73 9.74
CA THR A 291 -0.50 15.20 8.50
C THR A 291 0.76 15.99 8.82
N ILE A 292 1.88 15.59 8.22
CA ILE A 292 3.17 16.30 8.28
C ILE A 292 3.28 17.30 7.12
N ALA A 293 2.89 16.86 5.92
CA ALA A 293 2.88 17.70 4.73
C ALA A 293 1.82 17.21 3.72
N ALA A 294 1.36 18.15 2.90
CA ALA A 294 0.41 17.99 1.81
C ALA A 294 0.76 19.03 0.72
N PRO A 295 0.23 18.93 -0.52
CA PRO A 295 0.44 19.90 -1.58
C PRO A 295 0.20 21.36 -1.15
N PRO A 296 1.00 22.33 -1.65
CA PRO A 296 2.10 22.16 -2.61
C PRO A 296 3.39 21.60 -2.01
N ASN A 297 3.45 21.36 -0.70
CA ASN A 297 4.69 21.08 0.04
C ASN A 297 5.30 19.68 -0.15
N LEU A 298 4.84 18.87 -1.12
CA LEU A 298 5.41 17.53 -1.42
C LEU A 298 6.13 17.44 -2.78
N GLY A 299 5.81 18.31 -3.76
CA GLY A 299 6.18 18.04 -5.16
C GLY A 299 5.49 16.77 -5.68
N GLU A 300 6.12 16.04 -6.61
CA GLU A 300 5.74 14.67 -6.97
C GLU A 300 6.47 13.68 -6.05
N PRO A 301 5.84 13.10 -5.00
CA PRO A 301 6.56 12.42 -3.93
C PRO A 301 7.08 11.03 -4.31
N ILE A 302 8.32 10.71 -3.96
CA ILE A 302 8.93 9.39 -4.21
C ILE A 302 9.43 8.70 -2.94
N GLU A 303 10.39 9.24 -2.19
CA GLU A 303 10.91 8.61 -0.95
C GLU A 303 10.92 9.60 0.23
N PHE A 304 10.89 9.09 1.47
CA PHE A 304 11.21 9.91 2.64
C PHE A 304 12.04 9.15 3.69
N HIS A 305 12.63 9.90 4.61
CA HIS A 305 13.30 9.35 5.78
C HIS A 305 13.21 10.27 7.01
N VAL A 306 12.83 9.69 8.15
CA VAL A 306 12.63 10.35 9.45
C VAL A 306 13.96 10.48 10.18
N LEU A 307 14.39 11.72 10.41
CA LEU A 307 15.61 12.03 11.14
C LEU A 307 15.46 11.69 12.64
N PRO A 308 16.56 11.42 13.37
CA PRO A 308 16.52 11.12 14.80
C PRO A 308 15.95 12.22 15.72
N ASP A 309 15.68 13.42 15.19
CA ASP A 309 15.01 14.53 15.88
C ASP A 309 13.53 14.71 15.51
N GLY A 310 12.97 13.81 14.69
CA GLY A 310 11.57 13.79 14.28
C GLY A 310 11.22 14.66 13.07
N ARG A 311 12.19 15.40 12.50
CA ARG A 311 12.06 16.00 11.16
C ARG A 311 12.08 14.92 10.08
N VAL A 312 11.62 15.25 8.87
CA VAL A 312 11.60 14.30 7.75
C VAL A 312 12.29 14.92 6.54
N ILE A 313 13.23 14.19 5.92
CA ILE A 313 13.73 14.51 4.57
C ILE A 313 12.88 13.77 3.55
N GLN A 314 12.53 14.41 2.44
CA GLN A 314 11.70 13.84 1.39
C GLN A 314 12.29 14.14 0.00
N THR A 315 12.16 13.20 -0.93
CA THR A 315 12.55 13.35 -2.33
C THR A 315 11.32 13.42 -3.23
N ALA A 316 11.36 14.35 -4.19
CA ALA A 316 10.40 14.40 -5.29
C ALA A 316 11.07 14.04 -6.62
N ARG A 317 10.35 13.32 -7.49
CA ARG A 317 10.92 12.78 -8.76
C ARG A 317 11.55 13.87 -9.64
N THR A 318 10.98 15.06 -9.59
CA THR A 318 11.42 16.31 -10.26
C THR A 318 12.81 16.81 -9.84
N GLY A 319 13.45 16.20 -8.83
CA GLY A 319 14.81 16.52 -8.38
C GLY A 319 14.89 17.30 -7.07
N GLU A 320 13.75 17.64 -6.47
CA GLU A 320 13.70 18.43 -5.23
C GLU A 320 13.94 17.55 -3.99
N VAL A 321 14.74 18.06 -3.05
CA VAL A 321 14.88 17.50 -1.71
C VAL A 321 14.23 18.46 -0.72
N ARG A 322 13.26 18.00 0.05
CA ARG A 322 12.54 18.77 1.07
C ARG A 322 12.94 18.36 2.49
N LEU A 323 12.78 19.28 3.43
CA LEU A 323 12.86 19.06 4.86
C LEU A 323 11.56 19.54 5.51
N HIS A 324 10.88 18.64 6.22
CA HIS A 324 9.66 18.92 6.97
C HIS A 324 9.95 18.97 8.46
N ASN A 325 9.36 19.92 9.18
CA ASN A 325 9.41 20.02 10.63
C ASN A 325 8.00 19.87 11.23
N PRO A 326 7.59 18.66 11.66
CA PRO A 326 6.27 18.42 12.25
C PRO A 326 5.97 19.26 13.51
N ALA A 327 6.99 19.77 14.20
CA ALA A 327 6.81 20.59 15.40
C ALA A 327 6.47 22.06 15.10
N THR A 328 6.66 22.54 13.87
CA THR A 328 6.36 23.93 13.46
C THR A 328 5.48 24.04 12.21
N GLY A 329 5.18 22.92 11.55
CA GLY A 329 4.46 22.87 10.27
C GLY A 329 5.26 23.43 9.08
N VAL A 330 6.53 23.79 9.28
CA VAL A 330 7.38 24.38 8.23
C VAL A 330 7.95 23.29 7.35
N THR A 331 7.80 23.46 6.03
CA THR A 331 8.53 22.71 5.00
C THR A 331 9.53 23.65 4.32
N SER A 332 10.66 23.14 3.86
CA SER A 332 11.63 23.89 3.06
C SER A 332 12.27 23.00 2.01
N ILE A 333 12.42 23.50 0.78
CA ILE A 333 13.28 22.84 -0.23
C ILE A 333 14.73 23.11 0.17
N ILE A 334 15.48 22.05 0.48
CA ILE A 334 16.87 22.12 0.94
C ILE A 334 17.88 21.91 -0.20
N ALA A 335 17.45 21.36 -1.34
CA ALA A 335 18.19 21.35 -2.61
C ALA A 335 17.28 21.02 -3.81
N THR A 336 17.79 21.29 -5.01
CA THR A 336 17.21 20.84 -6.29
C THR A 336 18.34 20.25 -7.15
N VAL A 337 18.27 18.94 -7.42
CA VAL A 337 19.24 18.19 -8.22
C VAL A 337 18.80 18.18 -9.68
N PRO A 338 19.66 18.55 -10.65
CA PRO A 338 19.30 18.52 -12.08
C PRO A 338 19.14 17.09 -12.62
N VAL A 339 17.89 16.62 -12.72
CA VAL A 339 17.54 15.24 -13.14
C VAL A 339 16.93 15.13 -14.54
N TYR A 340 17.13 13.98 -15.18
CA TYR A 340 16.39 13.49 -16.35
C TYR A 340 15.05 12.90 -15.88
N THR A 341 13.95 13.20 -16.57
CA THR A 341 12.57 12.96 -16.05
C THR A 341 11.57 12.42 -17.09
N HIS A 342 12.08 11.86 -18.19
CA HIS A 342 11.30 11.07 -19.16
C HIS A 342 11.03 9.68 -18.55
N ASP A 343 9.95 8.99 -18.96
CA ASP A 343 9.48 7.75 -18.32
C ASP A 343 9.37 7.86 -16.78
N GLU A 344 9.71 6.79 -16.05
CA GLU A 344 9.83 6.73 -14.59
C GLU A 344 11.01 7.54 -14.02
N ASP A 345 11.99 8.00 -14.81
CA ASP A 345 13.25 8.53 -14.28
C ASP A 345 13.08 9.83 -13.46
N GLY A 346 14.07 10.08 -12.59
CA GLY A 346 14.13 11.28 -11.76
C GLY A 346 15.06 11.12 -10.56
N LEU A 347 14.74 11.82 -9.46
CA LEU A 347 15.33 11.60 -8.14
C LEU A 347 14.48 10.59 -7.35
N TYR A 348 15.11 9.51 -6.89
CA TYR A 348 14.46 8.48 -6.07
C TYR A 348 15.09 8.44 -4.67
N GLY A 349 16.27 7.84 -4.57
CA GLY A 349 16.91 7.49 -3.30
C GLY A 349 17.03 8.70 -2.37
N GLY A 350 16.61 8.55 -1.12
CA GLY A 350 16.66 9.59 -0.10
C GLY A 350 16.81 9.03 1.31
N SER A 351 18.05 8.87 1.78
CA SER A 351 18.33 8.35 3.13
C SER A 351 19.54 9.03 3.76
N VAL A 352 19.73 8.91 5.08
CA VAL A 352 20.88 9.50 5.80
C VAL A 352 21.80 8.44 6.38
N ASP A 353 23.06 8.81 6.60
CA ASP A 353 24.03 7.92 7.24
C ASP A 353 23.58 7.53 8.67
N PRO A 354 23.82 6.30 9.14
CA PRO A 354 23.53 5.92 10.53
C PRO A 354 24.20 6.82 11.58
N ASN A 355 25.26 7.56 11.21
CA ASN A 355 25.93 8.53 12.09
C ASN A 355 25.56 10.00 11.77
N PHE A 356 24.45 10.26 11.06
CA PHE A 356 24.02 11.58 10.57
C PHE A 356 24.05 12.70 11.63
N ALA A 357 23.74 12.37 12.89
CA ALA A 357 23.84 13.29 14.02
C ALA A 357 25.26 13.91 14.20
N THR A 358 26.29 13.29 13.63
CA THR A 358 27.70 13.71 13.69
C THR A 358 28.31 14.02 12.33
N ASN A 359 28.05 13.21 11.29
CA ASN A 359 28.69 13.36 9.97
C ASN A 359 27.82 14.05 8.91
N LYS A 360 26.51 14.19 9.15
CA LYS A 360 25.56 14.96 8.32
C LYS A 360 25.48 14.53 6.84
N TRP A 361 25.86 13.29 6.50
CA TRP A 361 25.75 12.76 5.14
C TRP A 361 24.32 12.35 4.79
N VAL A 362 23.83 12.85 3.65
CA VAL A 362 22.59 12.41 2.98
C VAL A 362 22.96 11.74 1.67
N TYR A 363 22.42 10.56 1.40
CA TYR A 363 22.63 9.77 0.20
C TYR A 363 21.44 9.94 -0.75
N LEU A 364 21.72 10.20 -2.03
CA LEU A 364 20.72 10.34 -3.08
C LEU A 364 21.00 9.37 -4.24
N TYR A 365 19.96 8.78 -4.82
CA TYR A 365 20.04 7.99 -6.06
C TYR A 365 19.13 8.62 -7.13
N TYR A 366 19.71 9.01 -8.26
CA TYR A 366 19.03 9.85 -9.24
C TYR A 366 19.50 9.65 -10.68
N ALA A 367 18.66 10.06 -11.62
CA ALA A 367 18.93 10.12 -13.05
C ALA A 367 19.58 11.46 -13.44
N PRO A 368 20.91 11.57 -13.61
CA PRO A 368 21.54 12.82 -14.06
C PRO A 368 21.10 13.18 -15.49
N LYS A 369 21.00 14.49 -15.78
CA LYS A 369 20.88 14.97 -17.16
C LYS A 369 22.14 14.63 -17.97
N LEU A 370 21.96 13.87 -19.05
CA LEU A 370 22.97 13.47 -20.03
C LEU A 370 22.57 13.99 -21.43
N ASN A 371 23.37 13.69 -22.45
CA ASN A 371 23.04 14.00 -23.86
C ASN A 371 22.05 12.99 -24.50
N THR A 372 21.30 12.25 -23.68
CA THR A 372 20.31 11.25 -24.09
C THR A 372 18.98 11.93 -24.49
N PRO A 373 18.25 11.46 -25.53
CA PRO A 373 16.99 12.07 -25.95
C PRO A 373 15.90 12.07 -24.86
N MET A 374 14.96 13.00 -24.95
CA MET A 374 13.75 13.10 -24.10
C MET A 374 12.52 12.48 -24.81
N THR A 375 12.73 11.40 -25.54
CA THR A 375 11.68 10.68 -26.30
C THR A 375 11.81 9.19 -26.04
N ASN A 376 10.74 8.44 -26.27
CA ASN A 376 10.81 6.98 -26.26
C ASN A 376 11.91 6.47 -27.22
N ALA A 377 12.59 5.41 -26.80
CA ALA A 377 13.45 4.61 -27.65
C ALA A 377 12.59 3.65 -28.51
N PRO A 378 12.96 3.38 -29.76
CA PRO A 378 12.16 2.54 -30.64
C PRO A 378 12.33 1.05 -30.30
N THR A 379 11.25 0.31 -30.06
CA THR A 379 11.32 -1.13 -29.72
C THR A 379 11.90 -2.01 -30.85
N SER A 380 11.91 -1.51 -32.09
CA SER A 380 12.59 -2.11 -33.24
C SER A 380 13.06 -1.04 -34.23
N SER A 381 14.12 -1.32 -35.00
CA SER A 381 14.79 -0.34 -35.88
C SER A 381 15.47 -1.01 -37.07
N THR A 382 15.57 -0.33 -38.21
CA THR A 382 16.39 -0.77 -39.35
C THR A 382 17.88 -0.44 -39.19
N ASP A 383 18.22 0.51 -38.31
CA ASP A 383 19.59 0.75 -37.85
C ASP A 383 19.83 -0.05 -36.54
N PRO A 384 20.79 -0.99 -36.51
CA PRO A 384 21.11 -1.77 -35.31
C PRO A 384 21.72 -0.93 -34.17
N ASN A 385 22.16 0.30 -34.43
CA ASN A 385 22.82 1.19 -33.47
C ASN A 385 21.87 2.27 -32.90
N ALA A 386 20.57 2.24 -33.27
CA ALA A 386 19.59 3.27 -32.88
C ALA A 386 19.45 3.49 -31.36
N TRP A 387 19.91 2.53 -30.55
CA TRP A 387 19.86 2.55 -29.09
C TRP A 387 21.12 3.11 -28.42
N ASP A 388 22.19 3.40 -29.16
CA ASP A 388 23.45 3.88 -28.57
C ASP A 388 23.35 5.31 -28.05
N VAL A 389 22.51 6.15 -28.68
CA VAL A 389 22.22 7.52 -28.21
C VAL A 389 21.40 7.56 -26.91
N TYR A 390 20.80 6.43 -26.52
CA TYR A 390 19.96 6.30 -25.32
C TYR A 390 20.73 5.74 -24.10
N LYS A 391 22.00 5.35 -24.25
CA LYS A 391 22.78 4.79 -23.13
C LYS A 391 23.04 5.83 -22.05
N GLY A 392 22.60 5.52 -20.83
CA GLY A 392 22.78 6.36 -19.64
C GLY A 392 23.18 5.55 -18.40
N TYR A 393 23.14 6.22 -17.25
CA TYR A 393 23.31 5.61 -15.93
C TYR A 393 22.55 6.42 -14.88
N ASN A 394 22.08 5.75 -13.83
CA ASN A 394 21.63 6.37 -12.59
C ASN A 394 22.77 6.37 -11.57
N GLN A 395 22.84 7.44 -10.78
CA GLN A 395 23.99 7.82 -9.96
C GLN A 395 23.61 7.73 -8.47
N LEU A 396 24.33 6.91 -7.72
CA LEU A 396 24.36 6.97 -6.25
C LEU A 396 25.46 7.94 -5.83
N SER A 397 25.08 8.99 -5.10
CA SER A 397 26.00 9.99 -4.53
C SER A 397 25.62 10.30 -3.08
N ARG A 398 26.50 10.97 -2.34
CA ARG A 398 26.16 11.60 -1.07
C ARG A 398 26.65 13.05 -0.97
N PHE A 399 25.99 13.81 -0.11
CA PHE A 399 26.17 15.24 0.07
C PHE A 399 26.05 15.62 1.56
N THR A 400 26.69 16.72 1.95
CA THR A 400 26.69 17.23 3.33
C THR A 400 25.46 18.09 3.60
N PHE A 401 24.70 17.77 4.64
CA PHE A 401 23.60 18.62 5.13
C PHE A 401 24.13 19.70 6.08
N VAL A 402 23.82 20.97 5.76
CA VAL A 402 24.23 22.14 6.51
C VAL A 402 23.04 22.65 7.34
N GLU A 403 23.21 22.68 8.65
CA GLU A 403 22.11 22.87 9.62
C GLU A 403 21.68 24.34 9.83
N THR A 404 22.57 25.32 9.61
CA THR A 404 22.39 26.69 10.14
C THR A 404 22.86 27.82 9.22
N PRO A 405 22.19 29.00 9.20
CA PRO A 405 20.87 29.28 9.79
C PRO A 405 19.71 28.86 8.88
N THR A 406 19.98 28.66 7.60
CA THR A 406 19.04 28.16 6.59
C THR A 406 19.47 26.72 6.24
N PRO A 407 18.68 25.69 6.60
CA PRO A 407 19.01 24.32 6.26
C PRO A 407 19.13 24.13 4.74
N HIS A 408 20.21 23.49 4.29
CA HIS A 408 20.42 23.17 2.87
C HIS A 408 21.33 21.95 2.72
N LEU A 409 21.32 21.35 1.53
CA LEU A 409 22.27 20.32 1.13
C LEU A 409 23.37 20.96 0.27
N ASP A 410 24.65 20.82 0.67
CA ASP A 410 25.77 21.35 -0.10
C ASP A 410 26.03 20.48 -1.34
N LEU A 411 25.45 20.88 -2.48
CA LEU A 411 25.64 20.20 -3.76
C LEU A 411 27.08 20.25 -4.28
N ALA A 412 27.95 21.14 -3.77
CA ALA A 412 29.36 21.15 -4.11
C ALA A 412 30.18 20.11 -3.32
N SER A 413 29.60 19.51 -2.28
CA SER A 413 30.21 18.43 -1.48
C SER A 413 29.98 17.01 -2.05
N GLU A 414 29.51 16.90 -3.30
CA GLU A 414 29.15 15.62 -3.92
C GLU A 414 30.29 14.59 -3.90
N GLN A 415 30.02 13.45 -3.28
CA GLN A 415 30.82 12.24 -3.41
C GLN A 415 30.05 11.18 -4.23
N LYS A 416 30.54 10.87 -5.44
CA LYS A 416 29.97 9.86 -6.35
C LYS A 416 30.44 8.46 -5.96
N ILE A 417 29.50 7.58 -5.64
CA ILE A 417 29.78 6.26 -5.03
C ILE A 417 29.66 5.14 -6.07
N LEU A 418 28.53 5.07 -6.78
CA LEU A 418 28.21 3.97 -7.70
C LEU A 418 27.36 4.47 -8.87
N GLN A 419 27.56 3.86 -10.04
CA GLN A 419 26.73 4.07 -11.23
C GLN A 419 26.07 2.74 -11.63
N VAL A 420 24.79 2.81 -11.98
CA VAL A 420 23.98 1.69 -12.48
C VAL A 420 23.55 2.08 -13.90
N ASN A 421 24.01 1.33 -14.91
CA ASN A 421 23.69 1.64 -16.31
C ASN A 421 22.19 1.49 -16.59
N THR A 422 21.66 2.29 -17.53
CA THR A 422 20.26 2.27 -17.96
C THR A 422 20.16 2.62 -19.45
N ASP A 423 19.11 2.15 -20.11
CA ASP A 423 18.74 2.46 -21.48
C ASP A 423 17.59 3.50 -21.45
N ARG A 424 17.92 4.80 -21.56
CA ARG A 424 16.95 5.91 -21.47
C ARG A 424 15.86 5.83 -22.53
N GLY A 425 14.68 6.37 -22.25
CA GLY A 425 13.54 6.28 -23.16
C GLY A 425 13.01 4.87 -23.38
N ALA A 426 13.60 3.86 -22.75
CA ALA A 426 13.01 2.55 -22.58
C ALA A 426 12.47 2.45 -21.15
N CYS A 427 11.25 2.96 -20.96
CA CYS A 427 10.43 2.62 -19.80
C CYS A 427 10.53 1.11 -19.53
N CYS A 428 10.65 0.62 -18.31
CA CYS A 428 10.50 1.31 -17.03
C CYS A 428 11.41 0.66 -15.97
N HIS A 429 11.07 0.83 -14.69
CA HIS A 429 11.65 0.17 -13.51
C HIS A 429 12.98 0.77 -13.04
N VAL A 430 12.90 1.92 -12.37
CA VAL A 430 14.05 2.60 -11.74
C VAL A 430 14.40 2.01 -10.37
N ALA A 431 13.39 1.84 -9.50
CA ALA A 431 13.53 1.63 -8.05
C ALA A 431 14.51 2.65 -7.41
N GLY A 432 15.40 2.23 -6.49
CA GLY A 432 16.44 3.11 -5.94
C GLY A 432 16.36 3.45 -4.45
N GLN A 433 15.39 2.90 -3.70
CA GLN A 433 15.27 3.10 -2.25
C GLN A 433 16.53 2.62 -1.51
N ILE A 434 16.97 3.42 -0.52
CA ILE A 434 18.22 3.22 0.24
C ILE A 434 17.90 2.95 1.71
N ARG A 435 18.50 1.91 2.31
CA ARG A 435 18.47 1.65 3.77
C ARG A 435 19.84 1.18 4.25
N PHE A 436 20.10 1.26 5.57
CA PHE A 436 21.38 0.88 6.17
C PHE A 436 21.25 -0.24 7.20
N ASP A 437 22.11 -1.26 7.10
CA ASP A 437 22.17 -2.31 8.12
C ASP A 437 22.83 -1.83 9.43
N SER A 438 22.70 -2.59 10.52
CA SER A 438 23.25 -2.27 11.85
C SER A 438 24.78 -2.09 11.91
N LYS A 439 25.49 -2.43 10.82
CA LYS A 439 26.94 -2.28 10.64
C LYS A 439 27.26 -1.09 9.72
N GLY A 440 26.24 -0.36 9.30
CA GLY A 440 26.29 0.77 8.37
C GLY A 440 26.74 0.36 6.97
N ASN A 441 26.41 -0.85 6.50
CA ASN A 441 26.45 -1.13 5.07
C ASN A 441 25.20 -0.52 4.42
N LEU A 442 25.38 0.10 3.26
CA LEU A 442 24.30 0.62 2.43
C LEU A 442 23.70 -0.53 1.64
N LEU A 443 22.38 -0.71 1.74
CA LEU A 443 21.58 -1.59 0.89
C LEU A 443 20.70 -0.72 -0.03
N MET A 444 20.61 -1.10 -1.30
CA MET A 444 19.85 -0.37 -2.31
C MET A 444 19.20 -1.31 -3.31
N VAL A 445 17.94 -1.07 -3.63
CA VAL A 445 17.19 -1.80 -4.68
C VAL A 445 17.29 -1.10 -6.03
N THR A 446 17.28 -1.86 -7.12
CA THR A 446 17.41 -1.36 -8.50
C THR A 446 16.52 -2.18 -9.44
N GLY A 447 15.74 -1.51 -10.28
CA GLY A 447 14.88 -2.17 -11.26
C GLY A 447 15.63 -2.70 -12.49
N ASP A 448 14.91 -3.41 -13.36
CA ASP A 448 15.48 -4.21 -14.45
C ASP A 448 15.67 -3.48 -15.77
N ASP A 449 15.20 -2.23 -15.88
CA ASP A 449 15.36 -1.35 -17.06
C ASP A 449 14.72 -1.98 -18.31
N THR A 450 13.55 -2.62 -18.17
CA THR A 450 12.90 -3.39 -19.25
C THR A 450 11.36 -3.27 -19.26
N PRO A 451 10.72 -2.81 -20.36
CA PRO A 451 9.27 -2.59 -20.41
C PRO A 451 8.46 -3.88 -20.31
N ALA A 452 7.30 -3.81 -19.64
CA ALA A 452 6.36 -4.92 -19.52
C ALA A 452 5.89 -5.47 -20.88
N GLY A 453 5.40 -4.60 -21.77
CA GLY A 453 4.92 -4.92 -23.12
C GLY A 453 6.02 -5.13 -24.18
N GLY A 454 7.30 -4.96 -23.82
CA GLY A 454 8.40 -4.89 -24.76
C GLY A 454 8.58 -6.14 -25.64
N GLY A 455 8.83 -5.93 -26.95
CA GLY A 455 9.34 -6.97 -27.84
C GLY A 455 8.39 -8.16 -28.05
N ASN A 456 7.10 -7.89 -28.23
CA ASN A 456 6.04 -8.91 -28.35
C ASN A 456 5.89 -9.79 -27.11
N SER A 457 6.15 -9.26 -25.90
CA SER A 457 5.90 -9.99 -24.65
C SER A 457 4.42 -10.34 -24.48
N GLY A 458 3.51 -9.43 -24.84
CA GLY A 458 2.06 -9.60 -24.72
C GLY A 458 1.59 -9.65 -23.26
N GLY A 459 2.13 -8.77 -22.40
CA GLY A 459 1.85 -8.75 -20.95
C GLY A 459 2.51 -9.88 -20.15
N PHE A 460 3.13 -10.87 -20.78
CA PHE A 460 3.97 -11.88 -20.12
C PHE A 460 5.42 -11.40 -20.00
N ALA A 461 6.31 -12.25 -19.49
CA ALA A 461 7.69 -11.81 -19.23
C ALA A 461 8.47 -11.42 -20.51
N PRO A 462 9.11 -10.22 -20.54
CA PRO A 462 9.97 -9.77 -21.62
C PRO A 462 11.34 -10.44 -21.55
N PHE A 463 11.51 -11.51 -22.32
CA PHE A 463 12.79 -12.23 -22.50
C PHE A 463 13.16 -12.42 -23.98
N ASN A 464 12.77 -11.47 -24.84
CA ASN A 464 12.95 -11.60 -26.28
C ASN A 464 14.39 -11.26 -26.73
N GLY A 465 15.24 -12.28 -26.71
CA GLY A 465 16.63 -12.19 -27.15
C GLY A 465 16.87 -12.26 -28.66
N ASP A 466 15.85 -12.32 -29.51
CA ASP A 466 16.01 -12.48 -30.97
C ASP A 466 16.64 -11.22 -31.60
N LEU A 467 17.62 -11.39 -32.49
CA LEU A 467 18.39 -10.28 -33.08
C LEU A 467 17.53 -9.35 -33.96
N THR A 468 16.56 -9.92 -34.66
CA THR A 468 15.59 -9.22 -35.52
C THR A 468 14.18 -9.62 -35.11
N VAL A 469 13.18 -8.78 -35.38
CA VAL A 469 11.75 -9.12 -35.23
C VAL A 469 11.16 -9.60 -36.57
N ASN A 470 9.84 -9.68 -36.67
CA ASN A 470 9.14 -9.77 -37.97
C ASN A 470 9.02 -8.35 -38.56
N PRO A 471 9.22 -8.16 -39.87
CA PRO A 471 9.15 -6.83 -40.48
C PRO A 471 7.74 -6.24 -40.43
N THR A 472 7.64 -4.94 -40.22
CA THR A 472 6.40 -4.16 -40.17
C THR A 472 6.39 -3.07 -41.25
N ALA A 473 5.27 -2.34 -41.39
CA ALA A 473 5.19 -1.21 -42.30
C ALA A 473 6.12 -0.03 -41.89
N SER A 474 6.45 0.09 -40.60
CA SER A 474 7.38 1.09 -40.05
C SER A 474 8.83 0.60 -39.96
N CYS A 475 9.05 -0.72 -39.96
CA CYS A 475 10.37 -1.34 -39.83
C CYS A 475 10.51 -2.53 -40.80
N PRO A 476 10.91 -2.28 -42.07
CA PRO A 476 11.13 -3.32 -43.07
C PRO A 476 12.37 -4.18 -42.76
N ASP A 477 12.51 -5.32 -43.46
CA ASP A 477 13.64 -6.25 -43.29
C ASP A 477 14.96 -5.64 -43.85
N PRO A 478 16.09 -5.66 -43.10
CA PRO A 478 16.27 -6.17 -41.75
C PRO A 478 15.75 -5.22 -40.66
N CYS A 479 14.84 -5.72 -39.83
CA CYS A 479 14.30 -5.01 -38.67
C CYS A 479 14.90 -5.59 -37.38
N TYR A 480 15.85 -4.88 -36.78
CA TYR A 480 16.54 -5.26 -35.54
C TYR A 480 15.66 -5.06 -34.31
N ASN A 481 15.85 -5.92 -33.31
CA ASN A 481 15.12 -5.91 -32.05
C ASN A 481 15.90 -5.19 -30.95
N ALA A 482 15.24 -4.30 -30.19
CA ALA A 482 15.88 -3.50 -29.16
C ALA A 482 16.62 -4.34 -28.10
N PRO A 483 17.77 -3.89 -27.55
CA PRO A 483 18.45 -4.60 -26.48
C PRO A 483 17.66 -4.72 -25.17
N TYR A 484 16.73 -3.80 -24.92
CA TYR A 484 16.05 -3.66 -23.63
C TYR A 484 14.78 -4.52 -23.46
N VAL A 485 14.32 -5.23 -24.48
CA VAL A 485 13.13 -6.12 -24.40
C VAL A 485 13.44 -7.55 -23.91
N ASP A 486 14.61 -7.72 -23.30
CA ASP A 486 15.10 -8.99 -22.75
C ASP A 486 15.68 -8.80 -21.35
N ALA A 487 14.85 -8.81 -20.30
CA ALA A 487 15.25 -8.62 -18.91
C ALA A 487 16.26 -9.67 -18.39
N ARG A 488 16.57 -10.72 -19.17
CA ARG A 488 17.69 -11.62 -18.88
C ARG A 488 19.05 -10.91 -19.01
N ARG A 489 19.12 -9.79 -19.75
CA ARG A 489 20.29 -8.91 -19.85
C ARG A 489 20.70 -8.29 -18.51
N SER A 490 19.72 -8.07 -17.64
CA SER A 490 19.79 -7.30 -16.39
C SER A 490 19.54 -8.22 -15.20
N SER A 491 18.28 -8.50 -14.84
CA SER A 491 17.91 -9.20 -13.60
C SER A 491 18.57 -10.55 -13.42
N LEU A 492 18.55 -11.37 -14.48
CA LEU A 492 19.13 -12.71 -14.52
C LEU A 492 20.63 -12.71 -14.87
N ASN A 493 21.20 -11.57 -15.26
CA ASN A 493 22.63 -11.44 -15.51
C ASN A 493 23.36 -11.24 -14.17
N THR A 494 24.30 -12.13 -13.86
CA THR A 494 25.11 -12.07 -12.65
C THR A 494 26.16 -10.95 -12.69
N ASN A 495 26.44 -10.40 -13.87
CA ASN A 495 27.43 -9.36 -14.11
C ASN A 495 26.83 -7.95 -14.36
N ASP A 496 25.51 -7.80 -14.23
CA ASP A 496 24.79 -6.52 -14.30
C ASP A 496 24.30 -6.09 -12.90
N LEU A 497 24.10 -4.79 -12.67
CA LEU A 497 23.62 -4.24 -11.41
C LEU A 497 22.10 -4.02 -11.37
N ARG A 498 21.40 -4.06 -12.51
CA ARG A 498 19.94 -3.91 -12.63
C ARG A 498 19.17 -5.16 -12.22
N GLY A 499 17.98 -4.98 -11.66
CA GLY A 499 17.12 -6.06 -11.16
C GLY A 499 17.69 -6.77 -9.93
N LYS A 500 18.28 -5.99 -9.01
CA LYS A 500 19.08 -6.45 -7.86
C LYS A 500 18.71 -5.74 -6.55
N LEU A 501 19.03 -6.41 -5.45
CA LEU A 501 19.32 -5.80 -4.15
C LEU A 501 20.84 -5.78 -3.98
N LEU A 502 21.43 -4.59 -3.97
CA LEU A 502 22.86 -4.33 -3.82
C LEU A 502 23.20 -4.09 -2.35
N ARG A 503 24.44 -4.42 -1.94
CA ARG A 503 24.95 -4.17 -0.59
C ARG A 503 26.44 -3.83 -0.60
N ILE A 504 26.79 -2.62 -0.14
CA ILE A 504 28.15 -2.06 -0.14
C ILE A 504 28.48 -1.35 1.18
N LYS A 505 29.77 -1.14 1.47
CA LYS A 505 30.24 -0.32 2.59
C LYS A 505 30.99 0.90 2.07
N VAL A 506 30.35 2.06 2.15
CA VAL A 506 30.92 3.35 1.74
C VAL A 506 31.95 3.83 2.77
N ALA A 507 33.07 4.37 2.30
CA ALA A 507 34.17 4.93 3.10
C ALA A 507 34.09 6.47 3.17
N ASP A 508 34.92 7.11 3.99
CA ASP A 508 34.86 8.57 4.24
C ASP A 508 35.18 9.45 3.02
N ASP A 509 35.89 8.91 2.04
CA ASP A 509 36.22 9.58 0.76
C ASP A 509 35.16 9.42 -0.34
N GLY A 510 34.11 8.62 -0.10
CA GLY A 510 33.07 8.30 -1.07
C GLY A 510 33.34 7.05 -1.91
N SER A 511 34.53 6.44 -1.80
CA SER A 511 34.77 5.10 -2.33
C SER A 511 33.94 4.06 -1.55
N TYR A 512 33.84 2.83 -2.05
CA TYR A 512 33.19 1.74 -1.33
C TYR A 512 33.98 0.44 -1.39
N THR A 513 33.67 -0.45 -0.45
CA THR A 513 34.12 -1.84 -0.40
C THR A 513 32.91 -2.77 -0.38
N VAL A 514 33.09 -4.03 -0.77
CA VAL A 514 32.03 -5.05 -0.69
C VAL A 514 32.13 -5.79 0.65
N PRO A 515 31.08 -5.80 1.49
CA PRO A 515 31.07 -6.58 2.72
C PRO A 515 30.98 -8.09 2.44
N ALA A 516 31.51 -8.89 3.37
CA ALA A 516 31.37 -10.34 3.29
C ALA A 516 29.89 -10.78 3.43
N GLY A 517 29.54 -11.89 2.80
CA GLY A 517 28.19 -12.46 2.82
C GLY A 517 27.24 -11.92 1.75
N ASN A 518 27.76 -11.31 0.68
CA ASN A 518 27.02 -11.07 -0.56
C ASN A 518 26.93 -12.35 -1.43
N LEU A 519 26.12 -12.34 -2.49
CA LEU A 519 25.83 -13.53 -3.32
C LEU A 519 27.04 -14.06 -4.07
N PHE A 520 27.96 -13.18 -4.47
CA PHE A 520 29.19 -13.52 -5.17
C PHE A 520 30.41 -13.00 -4.41
N ALA A 521 31.46 -13.83 -4.31
CA ALA A 521 32.71 -13.44 -3.67
C ALA A 521 33.49 -12.46 -4.58
N PRO A 522 34.12 -11.40 -4.03
CA PRO A 522 34.97 -10.49 -4.80
C PRO A 522 36.02 -11.22 -5.64
N GLY A 523 36.11 -10.88 -6.93
CA GLY A 523 36.99 -11.53 -7.90
C GLY A 523 36.41 -12.76 -8.61
N THR A 524 35.16 -13.16 -8.32
CA THR A 524 34.48 -14.23 -9.06
C THR A 524 34.16 -13.80 -10.49
N ALA A 525 34.75 -14.47 -11.49
CA ALA A 525 34.63 -14.10 -12.90
C ALA A 525 33.17 -14.17 -13.39
N GLY A 526 32.76 -13.18 -14.20
CA GLY A 526 31.39 -13.08 -14.71
C GLY A 526 30.34 -12.70 -13.65
N THR A 527 30.74 -12.05 -12.55
CA THR A 527 29.82 -11.65 -11.47
C THR A 527 30.13 -10.28 -10.88
N ARG A 528 29.08 -9.60 -10.38
CA ARG A 528 29.18 -8.37 -9.57
C ARG A 528 29.08 -8.70 -8.08
N PRO A 529 30.17 -8.59 -7.30
CA PRO A 529 30.15 -8.92 -5.86
C PRO A 529 29.30 -7.96 -5.02
N GLU A 530 28.90 -6.81 -5.57
CA GLU A 530 27.95 -5.87 -4.95
C GLU A 530 26.54 -6.45 -4.77
N ILE A 531 26.20 -7.52 -5.51
CA ILE A 531 24.89 -8.18 -5.45
C ILE A 531 24.72 -8.93 -4.13
N TYR A 532 23.73 -8.54 -3.33
CA TYR A 532 23.24 -9.34 -2.20
C TYR A 532 22.11 -10.29 -2.63
N ALA A 533 21.17 -9.83 -3.45
CA ALA A 533 20.19 -10.69 -4.11
C ALA A 533 19.87 -10.22 -5.55
N MET A 534 19.38 -11.14 -6.39
CA MET A 534 19.09 -10.91 -7.81
C MET A 534 17.76 -11.52 -8.25
N GLY A 535 17.33 -11.24 -9.48
CA GLY A 535 16.10 -11.82 -10.05
C GLY A 535 14.82 -11.10 -9.65
N PHE A 536 14.91 -9.77 -9.51
CA PHE A 536 13.77 -8.85 -9.34
C PHE A 536 13.44 -8.13 -10.66
N ARG A 537 12.22 -7.60 -10.81
CA ARG A 537 11.81 -6.74 -11.93
C ARG A 537 11.88 -5.26 -11.55
N ASN A 538 10.91 -4.80 -10.76
CA ASN A 538 10.87 -3.47 -10.18
C ASN A 538 10.72 -3.62 -8.65
N PRO A 539 11.83 -3.91 -7.93
CA PRO A 539 11.85 -4.02 -6.47
C PRO A 539 11.71 -2.61 -5.87
N PHE A 540 10.52 -2.03 -5.96
CA PHE A 540 10.28 -0.60 -5.81
C PHE A 540 10.57 -0.09 -4.38
N ARG A 541 10.45 -0.96 -3.38
CA ARG A 541 10.73 -0.66 -1.96
C ARG A 541 11.59 -1.71 -1.28
N LEU A 542 12.31 -1.22 -0.27
CA LEU A 542 13.24 -1.92 0.59
C LEU A 542 13.13 -1.35 2.01
N ASN A 543 12.75 -2.19 2.97
CA ASN A 543 12.92 -1.89 4.40
C ASN A 543 13.77 -2.97 5.08
N LEU A 544 14.33 -2.64 6.24
CA LEU A 544 15.17 -3.55 7.03
C LEU A 544 14.57 -3.76 8.43
N ASP A 545 14.76 -4.94 8.99
CA ASP A 545 14.40 -5.25 10.38
C ASP A 545 15.59 -5.08 11.34
N SER A 546 15.35 -5.24 12.65
CA SER A 546 16.38 -5.12 13.70
C SER A 546 17.48 -6.20 13.66
N ASN A 547 17.37 -7.19 12.76
CA ASN A 547 18.32 -8.29 12.56
C ASN A 547 19.06 -8.20 11.20
N ASP A 548 18.98 -7.04 10.52
CA ASP A 548 19.48 -6.78 9.16
C ASP A 548 18.78 -7.59 8.05
N VAL A 549 17.58 -8.13 8.28
CA VAL A 549 16.79 -8.82 7.25
C VAL A 549 16.10 -7.79 6.35
N ALA A 550 16.31 -7.90 5.04
CA ALA A 550 15.68 -7.03 4.06
C ALA A 550 14.29 -7.52 3.62
N TYR A 551 13.36 -6.59 3.49
CA TYR A 551 11.99 -6.77 3.05
C TYR A 551 11.83 -5.99 1.75
N VAL A 552 11.68 -6.70 0.64
CA VAL A 552 11.58 -6.13 -0.71
C VAL A 552 10.18 -6.39 -1.27
N THR A 553 9.60 -5.40 -1.94
CA THR A 553 8.36 -5.58 -2.71
C THR A 553 8.63 -5.37 -4.20
N ASP A 554 8.26 -6.36 -5.01
CA ASP A 554 8.53 -6.43 -6.46
C ASP A 554 7.23 -6.79 -7.22
N TYR A 555 7.07 -6.32 -8.45
CA TYR A 555 5.90 -6.64 -9.28
C TYR A 555 6.28 -7.12 -10.68
N SER A 556 5.54 -8.10 -11.19
CA SER A 556 5.72 -8.73 -12.50
C SER A 556 4.61 -8.28 -13.51
N PRO A 557 4.60 -8.74 -14.78
CA PRO A 557 4.08 -7.96 -15.92
C PRO A 557 2.55 -8.09 -16.14
N ASP A 558 2.01 -7.18 -16.95
CA ASP A 558 0.60 -6.75 -16.97
C ASP A 558 -0.45 -7.80 -17.43
N SER A 559 -0.09 -9.05 -17.72
CA SER A 559 -1.07 -10.07 -18.12
C SER A 559 -1.97 -10.49 -16.96
N GLN A 560 -3.26 -10.14 -17.04
CA GLN A 560 -4.26 -10.50 -16.02
C GLN A 560 -4.64 -12.00 -15.98
N THR A 561 -4.21 -12.82 -16.95
CA THR A 561 -4.59 -14.25 -17.05
C THR A 561 -3.43 -15.17 -17.49
N PRO A 562 -3.38 -16.42 -17.02
CA PRO A 562 -2.35 -17.37 -17.41
C PRO A 562 -2.58 -17.86 -18.84
N GLN A 563 -1.51 -18.01 -19.62
CA GLN A 563 -1.56 -18.61 -20.96
C GLN A 563 -0.90 -20.00 -20.94
N GLN A 564 -1.66 -21.00 -21.36
CA GLN A 564 -1.22 -22.39 -21.52
C GLN A 564 0.09 -22.47 -22.32
N TYR A 565 1.08 -23.18 -21.77
CA TYR A 565 2.44 -23.31 -22.31
C TYR A 565 3.16 -21.99 -22.64
N ARG A 566 2.78 -20.87 -21.98
CA ARG A 566 3.54 -19.61 -21.98
C ARG A 566 4.00 -19.26 -20.57
N GLY A 567 3.08 -19.14 -19.62
CA GLY A 567 3.39 -18.70 -18.25
C GLY A 567 2.16 -18.29 -17.42
N PRO A 568 2.38 -17.96 -16.14
CA PRO A 568 1.34 -17.45 -15.25
C PRO A 568 0.94 -16.01 -15.60
N GLN A 569 -0.20 -15.58 -15.04
CA GLN A 569 -0.56 -14.17 -14.93
C GLN A 569 0.46 -13.36 -14.10
N GLY A 570 0.49 -12.04 -14.26
CA GLY A 570 1.36 -11.11 -13.52
C GLY A 570 1.22 -11.20 -12.00
N THR A 571 2.29 -10.89 -11.26
CA THR A 571 2.36 -11.15 -9.82
C THR A 571 3.02 -10.04 -9.03
N GLY A 572 2.35 -9.57 -7.98
CA GLY A 572 2.97 -8.82 -6.90
C GLY A 572 3.66 -9.80 -5.95
N ARG A 573 4.85 -9.46 -5.47
CA ARG A 573 5.67 -10.30 -4.60
C ARG A 573 6.14 -9.53 -3.36
N LEU A 574 6.37 -10.27 -2.29
CA LEU A 574 7.10 -9.83 -1.10
C LEU A 574 8.21 -10.85 -0.82
N GLU A 575 9.44 -10.39 -0.85
CA GLU A 575 10.65 -11.16 -0.57
C GLU A 575 11.27 -10.75 0.76
N ILE A 576 11.35 -11.68 1.71
CA ILE A 576 12.01 -11.47 3.01
C ILE A 576 13.41 -12.11 2.92
N VAL A 577 14.37 -11.30 2.48
CA VAL A 577 15.72 -11.66 2.02
C VAL A 577 16.66 -11.92 3.21
N ARG A 578 16.39 -13.00 3.95
CA ARG A 578 17.11 -13.46 5.17
C ARG A 578 18.56 -13.90 4.92
N LYS A 579 18.97 -14.02 3.65
CA LYS A 579 20.30 -14.44 3.16
C LYS A 579 20.42 -14.07 1.67
N PRO A 580 21.62 -14.12 1.05
CA PRO A 580 21.75 -13.99 -0.39
C PRO A 580 20.88 -14.97 -1.19
N ALA A 581 20.27 -14.48 -2.26
CA ALA A 581 19.20 -15.18 -2.99
C ALA A 581 19.11 -14.80 -4.48
N ASN A 582 18.49 -15.68 -5.27
CA ASN A 582 18.06 -15.43 -6.64
C ASN A 582 16.55 -15.68 -6.73
N TYR A 583 15.76 -14.71 -7.18
CA TYR A 583 14.30 -14.76 -7.29
C TYR A 583 13.81 -14.95 -8.74
N GLY A 584 14.71 -15.27 -9.68
CA GLY A 584 14.41 -15.95 -10.94
C GLY A 584 13.85 -15.11 -12.11
N TRP A 585 13.50 -13.83 -11.88
CA TRP A 585 13.02 -12.97 -12.96
C TRP A 585 14.07 -12.80 -14.08
N PRO A 586 13.71 -12.87 -15.38
CA PRO A 586 12.34 -12.93 -15.93
C PRO A 586 11.80 -14.33 -16.25
N VAL A 587 12.58 -15.40 -16.07
CA VAL A 587 12.21 -16.74 -16.57
C VAL A 587 11.48 -17.61 -15.54
N CYS A 588 11.47 -17.20 -14.27
CA CYS A 588 10.74 -17.85 -13.18
C CYS A 588 10.13 -16.78 -12.25
N VAL A 589 8.88 -16.95 -11.82
CA VAL A 589 8.27 -16.14 -10.75
C VAL A 589 8.62 -16.69 -9.36
N SER A 590 8.76 -18.01 -9.28
CA SER A 590 9.24 -18.77 -8.12
C SER A 590 9.81 -20.12 -8.62
N PRO A 591 10.44 -20.94 -7.77
CA PRO A 591 10.90 -22.28 -8.16
C PRO A 591 9.80 -23.16 -8.78
N THR A 592 8.54 -22.96 -8.39
CA THR A 592 7.37 -23.72 -8.86
C THR A 592 6.54 -22.98 -9.93
N LEU A 593 7.03 -21.85 -10.45
CA LEU A 593 6.36 -21.03 -11.45
C LEU A 593 7.31 -20.63 -12.59
N PRO A 594 7.67 -21.59 -13.48
CA PRO A 594 8.46 -21.32 -14.68
C PRO A 594 7.64 -20.62 -15.76
N TYR A 595 8.27 -19.73 -16.54
CA TYR A 595 7.81 -19.46 -17.90
C TYR A 595 8.24 -20.59 -18.85
N TYR A 596 7.60 -20.67 -20.01
CA TYR A 596 7.99 -21.58 -21.09
C TYR A 596 8.97 -20.93 -22.06
N ARG A 597 9.83 -21.74 -22.68
CA ARG A 597 10.71 -21.27 -23.76
C ARG A 597 9.84 -20.91 -24.97
N TRP A 598 10.07 -19.74 -25.56
CA TRP A 598 9.13 -19.11 -26.48
C TRP A 598 9.80 -18.62 -27.76
N ASP A 599 9.11 -18.78 -28.88
CA ASP A 599 9.42 -18.21 -30.19
C ASP A 599 8.59 -16.92 -30.36
N PHE A 600 9.25 -15.76 -30.28
CA PHE A 600 8.62 -14.44 -30.35
C PHE A 600 8.26 -14.00 -31.79
N LYS A 601 8.69 -14.75 -32.82
CA LYS A 601 8.33 -14.51 -34.22
C LYS A 601 7.12 -15.32 -34.67
N ALA A 602 7.01 -16.56 -34.21
CA ALA A 602 5.88 -17.44 -34.48
C ALA A 602 4.82 -17.43 -33.36
N SER A 603 5.04 -16.68 -32.28
CA SER A 603 4.13 -16.51 -31.13
C SER A 603 3.62 -17.83 -30.55
N LYS A 604 4.56 -18.74 -30.28
CA LYS A 604 4.29 -20.12 -29.82
C LYS A 604 5.42 -20.62 -28.91
N PRO A 605 5.26 -21.76 -28.22
CA PRO A 605 6.38 -22.43 -27.56
C PRO A 605 7.52 -22.74 -28.55
N LEU A 606 8.76 -22.57 -28.09
CA LEU A 606 9.96 -22.81 -28.89
C LEU A 606 10.17 -24.31 -29.19
N ASP A 607 9.67 -25.16 -28.31
CA ASP A 607 9.87 -26.61 -28.32
C ASP A 607 8.57 -27.38 -28.63
N ASP A 608 8.72 -28.55 -29.25
CA ASP A 608 7.67 -29.55 -29.38
C ASP A 608 8.19 -30.90 -28.84
N PRO A 609 7.68 -31.41 -27.69
CA PRO A 609 6.66 -30.80 -26.84
C PRO A 609 7.19 -29.56 -26.06
N PRO A 610 6.32 -28.60 -25.67
CA PRO A 610 6.71 -27.38 -24.96
C PRO A 610 7.53 -27.62 -23.68
N GLN A 611 8.63 -26.89 -23.50
CA GLN A 611 9.49 -27.00 -22.32
C GLN A 611 9.45 -25.74 -21.42
N PRO A 612 9.31 -25.90 -20.09
CA PRO A 612 9.52 -24.82 -19.13
C PRO A 612 11.02 -24.49 -18.97
N PHE A 613 11.34 -23.31 -18.43
CA PHE A 613 12.65 -23.07 -17.84
C PHE A 613 12.84 -23.90 -16.55
N ALA A 614 14.06 -24.35 -16.29
CA ALA A 614 14.39 -25.12 -15.08
C ALA A 614 14.52 -24.20 -13.86
N CYS A 615 13.48 -24.15 -13.03
CA CYS A 615 13.36 -23.24 -11.88
C CYS A 615 13.48 -23.95 -10.51
N ASP A 616 13.26 -25.26 -10.47
CA ASP A 616 13.09 -26.08 -9.25
C ASP A 616 14.36 -26.84 -8.81
N ASP A 617 15.45 -26.76 -9.58
CA ASP A 617 16.72 -27.41 -9.27
C ASP A 617 17.39 -26.77 -8.03
N PRO A 618 17.59 -27.52 -6.92
CA PRO A 618 18.18 -26.96 -5.70
C PRO A 618 19.70 -26.75 -5.80
N THR A 619 20.34 -27.17 -6.90
CA THR A 619 21.79 -27.10 -7.11
C THR A 619 22.22 -26.02 -8.10
N ARG A 620 21.29 -25.51 -8.93
CA ARG A 620 21.53 -24.42 -9.89
C ARG A 620 20.24 -23.68 -10.23
N GLY A 621 20.35 -22.43 -10.65
CA GLY A 621 19.23 -21.67 -11.21
C GLY A 621 19.03 -21.91 -12.72
N PRO A 622 18.04 -21.26 -13.32
CA PRO A 622 17.78 -21.34 -14.75
C PRO A 622 18.95 -20.80 -15.59
N GLU A 623 19.00 -21.24 -16.84
CA GLU A 623 20.04 -20.85 -17.80
C GLU A 623 19.73 -19.51 -18.46
N ASN A 624 20.67 -18.57 -18.33
CA ASN A 624 20.61 -17.27 -18.99
C ASN A 624 21.25 -17.35 -20.39
N THR A 625 20.42 -17.72 -21.37
CA THR A 625 20.76 -17.87 -22.79
C THR A 625 20.56 -16.58 -23.60
N SER A 626 20.49 -15.40 -22.96
CA SER A 626 20.38 -14.13 -23.69
C SER A 626 21.64 -13.83 -24.50
N ARG A 627 21.47 -13.27 -25.71
CA ARG A 627 22.58 -12.72 -26.52
C ARG A 627 23.33 -11.58 -25.81
N HIS A 628 22.73 -10.99 -24.78
CA HIS A 628 23.26 -9.88 -23.98
C HIS A 628 23.81 -10.33 -22.62
N ASN A 629 23.83 -11.63 -22.30
CA ASN A 629 24.37 -12.10 -21.02
C ASN A 629 25.89 -11.92 -20.98
N THR A 630 26.38 -11.12 -20.03
CA THR A 630 27.81 -10.87 -19.78
C THR A 630 28.33 -11.57 -18.52
N GLY A 631 27.50 -12.40 -17.87
CA GLY A 631 27.80 -13.13 -16.65
C GLY A 631 27.80 -14.65 -16.83
N LEU A 632 27.34 -15.36 -15.80
CA LEU A 632 27.26 -16.82 -15.80
C LEU A 632 26.10 -17.30 -16.68
N THR A 633 26.33 -18.35 -17.46
CA THR A 633 25.26 -19.02 -18.24
C THR A 633 24.28 -19.77 -17.34
N VAL A 634 24.77 -20.36 -16.24
CA VAL A 634 23.95 -21.02 -15.22
C VAL A 634 23.92 -20.13 -13.98
N THR A 635 22.74 -19.72 -13.53
CA THR A 635 22.58 -18.81 -12.38
C THR A 635 22.60 -19.54 -11.03
N PRO A 636 22.68 -18.85 -9.88
CA PRO A 636 22.52 -19.46 -8.57
C PRO A 636 21.11 -20.06 -8.35
N PRO A 637 20.95 -21.10 -7.50
CA PRO A 637 19.66 -21.72 -7.19
C PRO A 637 18.59 -20.72 -6.76
N LEU A 638 17.33 -20.99 -7.10
CA LEU A 638 16.23 -20.09 -6.81
C LEU A 638 15.75 -20.16 -5.36
N THR A 639 15.32 -19.00 -4.86
CA THR A 639 14.58 -18.83 -3.60
C THR A 639 13.14 -18.48 -3.94
N ALA A 640 12.17 -19.03 -3.20
CA ALA A 640 10.77 -18.65 -3.34
C ALA A 640 10.51 -17.28 -2.67
N PRO A 641 9.64 -16.43 -3.23
CA PRO A 641 9.11 -15.28 -2.50
C PRO A 641 8.26 -15.76 -1.31
N ASP A 642 8.15 -14.93 -0.28
CA ASP A 642 7.39 -15.26 0.94
C ASP A 642 5.88 -15.13 0.72
N MET A 643 5.46 -14.23 -0.17
CA MET A 643 4.09 -14.03 -0.64
C MET A 643 4.09 -13.69 -2.13
N TRP A 644 3.12 -14.19 -2.89
CA TRP A 644 2.83 -13.74 -4.25
C TRP A 644 1.32 -13.75 -4.52
N TYR A 645 0.82 -12.79 -5.29
CA TYR A 645 -0.61 -12.65 -5.61
C TYR A 645 -0.80 -11.98 -6.98
N SER A 646 -2.00 -12.09 -7.57
CA SER A 646 -2.33 -11.49 -8.87
C SER A 646 -3.67 -10.72 -8.86
N TYR A 647 -4.04 -10.22 -10.04
CA TYR A 647 -5.22 -9.40 -10.31
C TYR A 647 -6.54 -10.10 -9.97
N ARG A 648 -6.64 -11.40 -10.32
CA ARG A 648 -7.91 -12.17 -10.29
C ARG A 648 -7.96 -13.29 -9.25
N ASP A 649 -6.96 -13.41 -8.37
CA ASP A 649 -6.86 -14.45 -7.32
C ASP A 649 -8.16 -14.62 -6.54
N ASN A 650 -8.74 -13.49 -6.13
CA ASN A 650 -9.92 -13.41 -5.27
C ASN A 650 -11.07 -12.66 -5.95
N ALA A 651 -11.14 -12.72 -7.28
CA ALA A 651 -12.31 -12.29 -8.05
C ALA A 651 -13.54 -13.18 -7.74
N ASN A 652 -14.70 -12.87 -8.34
CA ASN A 652 -15.90 -13.70 -8.23
C ASN A 652 -16.38 -14.14 -9.65
N PRO A 653 -16.24 -15.42 -10.04
CA PRO A 653 -15.52 -16.48 -9.33
C PRO A 653 -14.00 -16.26 -9.31
N PRO A 654 -13.28 -16.82 -8.31
CA PRO A 654 -11.84 -16.62 -8.16
C PRO A 654 -11.03 -17.45 -9.16
N LEU A 655 -9.91 -16.90 -9.64
CA LEU A 655 -8.94 -17.63 -10.47
C LEU A 655 -7.97 -18.48 -9.61
N GLY A 656 -7.82 -18.12 -8.32
CA GLY A 656 -6.82 -18.69 -7.42
C GLY A 656 -5.44 -18.07 -7.61
N THR A 657 -4.62 -18.14 -6.56
CA THR A 657 -3.26 -17.60 -6.53
C THR A 657 -2.35 -18.37 -7.51
N PRO A 658 -1.53 -17.69 -8.33
CA PRO A 658 -0.82 -18.31 -9.46
C PRO A 658 -0.11 -19.62 -9.09
N CYS A 659 -0.42 -20.69 -9.81
CA CYS A 659 0.12 -22.03 -9.61
C CYS A 659 0.38 -22.72 -10.96
N ALA A 660 1.33 -23.65 -11.01
CA ALA A 660 1.71 -24.34 -12.26
C ALA A 660 0.52 -25.00 -12.99
N ALA A 661 -0.50 -25.48 -12.26
CA ALA A 661 -1.63 -26.22 -12.84
C ALA A 661 -2.47 -25.39 -13.82
N SER A 662 -2.51 -24.06 -13.73
CA SER A 662 -3.33 -23.23 -14.61
C SER A 662 -2.77 -23.06 -16.03
N TYR A 663 -1.52 -23.45 -16.29
CA TYR A 663 -0.89 -23.28 -17.61
C TYR A 663 0.07 -24.38 -18.07
N THR A 664 0.55 -25.25 -17.18
CA THR A 664 1.51 -26.33 -17.54
C THR A 664 0.86 -27.58 -18.15
N GLN A 665 -0.48 -27.62 -18.28
CA GLN A 665 -1.24 -28.81 -18.64
C GLN A 665 -2.17 -28.57 -19.83
N ALA A 666 -2.44 -29.64 -20.60
CA ALA A 666 -3.33 -29.61 -21.77
C ALA A 666 -4.78 -29.22 -21.44
N THR A 667 -5.20 -29.40 -20.18
CA THR A 667 -6.41 -28.83 -19.60
C THR A 667 -6.00 -28.11 -18.32
N PRO A 668 -6.12 -26.77 -18.24
CA PRO A 668 -5.83 -26.02 -17.03
C PRO A 668 -6.57 -26.53 -15.79
N GLY A 669 -5.85 -26.71 -14.70
CA GLY A 669 -6.40 -26.99 -13.37
C GLY A 669 -6.64 -25.71 -12.57
N ALA A 670 -7.54 -25.78 -11.58
CA ALA A 670 -7.78 -24.70 -10.64
C ALA A 670 -6.61 -24.51 -9.66
N CYS A 671 -6.35 -23.26 -9.28
CA CYS A 671 -5.34 -22.91 -8.28
C CYS A 671 -5.97 -22.62 -6.91
N PRO A 672 -5.25 -22.84 -5.79
CA PRO A 672 -5.73 -22.50 -4.46
C PRO A 672 -5.70 -20.97 -4.25
N GLN A 673 -6.62 -20.44 -3.45
CA GLN A 673 -6.50 -19.08 -2.92
C GLN A 673 -5.59 -19.12 -1.69
N LEU A 674 -4.40 -18.51 -1.77
CA LEU A 674 -3.44 -18.51 -0.65
C LEU A 674 -3.58 -17.26 0.24
N PHE A 675 -3.96 -16.13 -0.37
CA PHE A 675 -4.01 -14.82 0.28
C PHE A 675 -5.35 -14.10 0.01
N PRO A 676 -6.49 -14.66 0.47
CA PRO A 676 -7.82 -14.10 0.21
C PRO A 676 -8.01 -12.69 0.80
N GLU A 677 -7.27 -12.32 1.84
CA GLU A 677 -7.34 -11.00 2.49
C GLU A 677 -6.77 -9.85 1.64
N LEU A 678 -6.11 -10.15 0.51
CA LEU A 678 -5.58 -9.14 -0.42
C LEU A 678 -6.61 -8.68 -1.47
N GLY A 679 -7.74 -9.37 -1.62
CA GLY A 679 -8.76 -9.04 -2.62
C GLY A 679 -8.29 -9.23 -4.06
N ALA A 680 -8.83 -8.43 -4.97
CA ALA A 680 -8.62 -8.45 -6.42
C ALA A 680 -8.56 -7.01 -6.95
N GLY A 681 -8.13 -6.80 -8.19
CA GLY A 681 -7.90 -5.46 -8.77
C GLY A 681 -6.49 -5.36 -9.35
N GLY A 682 -5.87 -4.17 -9.32
CA GLY A 682 -4.49 -3.99 -9.80
C GLY A 682 -3.44 -4.78 -9.01
N VAL A 683 -2.17 -4.66 -9.40
CA VAL A 683 -1.04 -5.32 -8.72
C VAL A 683 0.13 -4.32 -8.58
N GLY A 684 0.31 -3.80 -7.37
CA GLY A 684 1.34 -2.81 -7.04
C GLY A 684 1.78 -2.87 -5.57
N PRO A 685 2.51 -3.90 -5.13
CA PRO A 685 3.09 -3.96 -3.78
C PRO A 685 4.14 -2.85 -3.61
N HIS A 686 3.88 -1.88 -2.73
CA HIS A 686 4.71 -0.68 -2.53
C HIS A 686 5.06 -0.53 -1.04
N GLY A 687 5.98 -1.37 -0.57
CA GLY A 687 6.54 -1.28 0.78
C GLY A 687 6.05 -2.35 1.74
N ALA A 688 6.97 -2.78 2.60
CA ALA A 688 6.75 -3.77 3.65
C ALA A 688 7.63 -3.41 4.88
N ALA A 689 7.09 -2.63 5.82
CA ALA A 689 7.82 -2.12 6.98
C ALA A 689 7.65 -3.06 8.22
N PRO A 690 8.68 -3.84 8.62
CA PRO A 690 8.61 -4.71 9.79
C PRO A 690 8.65 -3.91 11.09
N TYR A 691 7.75 -4.19 12.04
CA TYR A 691 7.76 -3.58 13.37
C TYR A 691 8.46 -4.44 14.41
N HIS A 692 9.21 -3.79 15.29
CA HIS A 692 9.78 -4.38 16.50
C HIS A 692 9.38 -3.53 17.70
N TYR A 693 8.77 -4.14 18.72
CA TYR A 693 8.34 -3.42 19.91
C TYR A 693 9.50 -3.26 20.90
N ASP A 694 10.02 -2.04 21.06
CA ASP A 694 10.93 -1.74 22.17
C ASP A 694 10.15 -1.29 23.42
N PRO A 695 10.16 -2.09 24.52
CA PRO A 695 9.58 -1.68 25.79
C PRO A 695 10.34 -0.54 26.48
N LYS A 696 11.57 -0.21 26.06
CA LYS A 696 12.39 0.86 26.66
C LYS A 696 12.15 2.23 26.03
N ASN A 697 11.68 2.29 24.78
CA ASN A 697 11.30 3.52 24.11
C ASN A 697 10.26 4.26 25.00
N PRO A 698 10.55 5.48 25.47
CA PRO A 698 9.71 6.17 26.45
C PRO A 698 8.45 6.79 25.83
N ASN A 699 8.31 6.83 24.50
CA ASN A 699 7.15 7.45 23.85
C ASN A 699 5.85 6.73 24.28
N PRO A 700 4.84 7.47 24.82
CA PRO A 700 3.53 6.89 25.12
C PRO A 700 2.73 6.51 23.86
N THR A 701 3.00 7.13 22.70
CA THR A 701 2.21 6.90 21.47
C THR A 701 2.73 5.79 20.57
N LYS A 702 3.86 5.16 20.90
CA LYS A 702 4.43 4.08 20.07
C LYS A 702 3.44 2.93 19.92
N PHE A 703 3.53 2.21 18.80
CA PHE A 703 2.62 1.09 18.53
C PHE A 703 2.67 0.01 19.63
N PRO A 704 1.55 -0.67 19.91
CA PRO A 704 1.45 -1.63 20.99
C PRO A 704 2.17 -2.95 20.66
N ALA A 705 2.60 -3.66 21.71
CA ALA A 705 3.35 -4.91 21.62
C ALA A 705 2.67 -6.03 20.80
N TYR A 706 1.35 -5.95 20.58
CA TYR A 706 0.63 -6.84 19.65
C TYR A 706 1.27 -6.88 18.25
N TYR A 707 1.80 -5.76 17.75
CA TYR A 707 2.41 -5.68 16.41
C TYR A 707 3.89 -6.12 16.38
N ASP A 708 4.47 -6.61 17.47
CA ASP A 708 5.85 -7.10 17.44
C ASP A 708 6.00 -8.21 16.38
N LYS A 709 6.93 -8.02 15.44
CA LYS A 709 7.15 -8.86 14.25
C LYS A 709 6.00 -8.90 13.24
N SER A 710 5.03 -7.99 13.34
CA SER A 710 4.11 -7.70 12.22
C SER A 710 4.81 -6.88 11.16
N ILE A 711 4.44 -7.10 9.90
CA ILE A 711 4.90 -6.35 8.73
C ILE A 711 3.74 -5.49 8.26
N PHE A 712 3.97 -4.20 8.10
CA PHE A 712 2.98 -3.27 7.52
C PHE A 712 3.23 -3.23 6.02
N PHE A 713 2.27 -3.72 5.23
CA PHE A 713 2.39 -3.90 3.79
C PHE A 713 1.44 -2.95 3.05
N GLY A 714 1.96 -2.24 2.05
CA GLY A 714 1.20 -1.32 1.20
C GLY A 714 0.90 -1.90 -0.18
N GLU A 715 -0.34 -1.74 -0.62
CA GLU A 715 -0.77 -2.02 -2.00
C GLU A 715 -1.20 -0.70 -2.65
N PHE A 716 -0.37 -0.21 -3.58
CA PHE A 716 -0.57 1.05 -4.32
C PHE A 716 -1.86 1.03 -5.15
N THR A 717 -2.10 -0.07 -5.87
CA THR A 717 -3.19 -0.17 -6.85
C THR A 717 -4.54 -0.55 -6.24
N ARG A 718 -4.55 -0.87 -4.94
CA ARG A 718 -5.74 -1.22 -4.14
C ARG A 718 -5.91 -0.31 -2.92
N ASP A 719 -5.15 0.80 -2.86
CA ASP A 719 -5.17 1.86 -1.85
C ASP A 719 -5.07 1.42 -0.38
N THR A 720 -4.52 0.23 -0.11
CA THR A 720 -4.78 -0.47 1.16
C THR A 720 -3.52 -0.83 1.92
N LEU A 721 -3.59 -0.69 3.25
CA LEU A 721 -2.60 -1.21 4.17
C LEU A 721 -3.05 -2.53 4.80
N LYS A 722 -2.14 -3.51 4.85
CA LYS A 722 -2.35 -4.81 5.51
C LYS A 722 -1.32 -5.04 6.62
N GLU A 723 -1.75 -5.71 7.68
CA GLU A 723 -0.88 -6.31 8.68
C GLU A 723 -0.60 -7.75 8.25
N ILE A 724 0.66 -8.10 7.99
CA ILE A 724 1.09 -9.48 7.77
C ILE A 724 1.80 -9.97 9.03
N LYS A 725 1.33 -11.08 9.61
CA LYS A 725 2.05 -11.83 10.65
C LYS A 725 2.69 -13.09 10.06
N LEU A 726 3.86 -13.45 10.58
CA LEU A 726 4.55 -14.70 10.27
C LEU A 726 4.35 -15.73 11.39
N ASP A 727 4.47 -17.02 11.07
CA ASP A 727 4.52 -18.11 12.05
C ASP A 727 5.94 -18.31 12.62
N SER A 728 6.08 -19.22 13.59
CA SER A 728 7.38 -19.61 14.16
C SER A 728 8.40 -20.22 13.18
N LYS A 729 8.03 -20.48 11.92
CA LYS A 729 8.92 -20.90 10.82
C LYS A 729 9.22 -19.76 9.83
N GLY A 730 8.61 -18.59 10.01
CA GLY A 730 8.72 -17.44 9.12
C GLY A 730 7.78 -17.46 7.91
N GLN A 731 6.78 -18.33 7.88
CA GLN A 731 5.77 -18.41 6.80
C GLN A 731 4.62 -17.43 7.04
N ILE A 732 3.96 -16.95 5.97
CA ILE A 732 2.76 -16.09 6.09
C ILE A 732 1.67 -16.83 6.89
N PHE A 733 1.33 -16.29 8.06
CA PHE A 733 0.43 -16.93 9.02
C PHE A 733 -1.01 -16.42 8.87
N LYS A 734 -1.17 -15.10 8.99
CA LYS A 734 -2.43 -14.39 8.85
C LYS A 734 -2.16 -12.99 8.29
N ILE A 735 -3.03 -12.56 7.38
CA ILE A 735 -3.09 -11.18 6.89
C ILE A 735 -4.36 -10.55 7.51
N ASN A 736 -4.27 -9.32 8.01
CA ASN A 736 -5.40 -8.53 8.49
C ASN A 736 -5.45 -7.18 7.77
N SER A 737 -6.62 -6.54 7.65
CA SER A 737 -6.69 -5.11 7.30
C SER A 737 -6.03 -4.28 8.41
N LEU A 738 -5.12 -3.38 8.04
CA LEU A 738 -4.40 -2.52 8.98
C LEU A 738 -5.05 -1.14 9.02
N LEU A 739 -5.38 -0.68 10.23
CA LEU A 739 -6.06 0.60 10.52
C LEU A 739 -7.40 0.83 9.78
N ASN A 740 -7.87 -0.12 8.97
CA ASN A 740 -8.90 0.10 7.95
C ASN A 740 -8.52 1.26 7.00
N CYS A 741 -7.23 1.37 6.69
CA CYS A 741 -6.69 2.34 5.75
C CYS A 741 -6.83 1.78 4.33
N GLY A 742 -7.75 2.37 3.57
CA GLY A 742 -8.24 1.83 2.31
C GLY A 742 -9.10 0.57 2.46
N ASP A 743 -10.18 0.52 1.69
CA ASP A 743 -10.97 -0.68 1.47
C ASP A 743 -11.43 -0.70 0.01
N MET A 744 -11.70 -1.88 -0.54
CA MET A 744 -12.20 -2.05 -1.91
C MET A 744 -13.72 -1.79 -2.01
N SER A 745 -14.30 -1.07 -1.04
CA SER A 745 -15.68 -0.64 -1.05
C SER A 745 -15.79 0.83 -1.49
N ALA A 746 -16.79 1.13 -2.33
CA ALA A 746 -16.91 2.39 -3.07
C ALA A 746 -17.21 3.64 -2.22
N ASP A 747 -17.08 3.59 -0.89
CA ASP A 747 -17.36 4.70 0.01
C ASP A 747 -16.16 5.03 0.90
N ARG A 748 -15.08 5.53 0.26
CA ARG A 748 -13.87 6.03 0.92
C ARG A 748 -14.19 7.11 2.00
N THR A 749 -15.37 7.78 1.95
CA THR A 749 -15.76 8.83 2.92
C THR A 749 -15.99 8.31 4.35
N LYS A 750 -16.18 7.00 4.52
CA LYS A 750 -16.40 6.34 5.82
C LYS A 750 -15.13 5.78 6.46
N LEU A 751 -13.97 5.90 5.81
CA LEU A 751 -12.71 5.41 6.33
C LEU A 751 -12.14 6.39 7.38
N PRO A 752 -11.65 5.92 8.54
CA PRO A 752 -11.12 6.80 9.58
C PRO A 752 -9.75 7.40 9.23
N PHE A 753 -9.06 6.84 8.23
CA PHE A 753 -7.72 7.22 7.81
C PHE A 753 -7.58 7.11 6.30
N ILE A 754 -6.68 7.92 5.72
CA ILE A 754 -6.41 7.99 4.29
C ILE A 754 -5.04 7.34 4.02
N CYS A 755 -5.01 6.39 3.10
CA CYS A 755 -3.79 5.72 2.63
C CYS A 755 -3.83 5.53 1.11
N ASP A 756 -4.18 6.60 0.38
CA ASP A 756 -4.44 6.58 -1.05
C ASP A 756 -3.16 6.43 -1.88
N ALA A 757 -3.08 5.40 -2.73
CA ALA A 757 -1.86 5.00 -3.43
C ALA A 757 -0.58 5.00 -2.55
N PRO A 758 -0.43 4.06 -1.58
CA PRO A 758 0.74 3.98 -0.68
C PRO A 758 2.07 4.02 -1.43
N MET A 759 2.86 5.08 -1.23
CA MET A 759 4.07 5.36 -2.00
C MET A 759 5.34 4.94 -1.26
N ASP A 760 5.49 5.27 0.02
CA ASP A 760 6.65 4.87 0.84
C ASP A 760 6.26 4.78 2.32
N MET A 761 7.03 4.03 3.12
CA MET A 761 6.73 3.81 4.54
C MET A 761 7.94 3.36 5.37
N GLU A 762 8.00 3.80 6.62
CA GLU A 762 8.98 3.33 7.61
C GLU A 762 8.52 3.58 9.06
N TRP A 763 9.35 3.17 10.02
CA TRP A 763 9.13 3.33 11.45
C TRP A 763 10.06 4.39 12.04
N GLY A 764 9.49 5.42 12.67
CA GLY A 764 10.28 6.45 13.33
C GLY A 764 10.99 5.93 14.58
N ALA A 765 12.10 6.58 14.98
CA ALA A 765 12.79 6.27 16.23
C ALA A 765 11.92 6.54 17.48
N ASP A 766 10.82 7.29 17.34
CA ASP A 766 9.78 7.46 18.36
C ASP A 766 8.84 6.25 18.47
N GLY A 767 8.88 5.28 17.54
CA GLY A 767 8.04 4.09 17.51
C GLY A 767 6.63 4.32 16.92
N ASN A 768 6.41 5.46 16.27
CA ASN A 768 5.23 5.71 15.43
C ASN A 768 5.48 5.23 13.99
N PHE A 769 4.40 4.95 13.26
CA PHE A 769 4.46 4.53 11.84
C PHE A 769 4.33 5.76 10.94
N TYR A 770 5.14 5.84 9.89
CA TYR A 770 5.11 6.94 8.92
C TYR A 770 4.78 6.39 7.53
N LEU A 771 3.95 7.12 6.79
CA LEU A 771 3.48 6.76 5.46
C LEU A 771 3.52 8.00 4.56
N MET A 772 3.95 7.81 3.32
CA MET A 772 3.72 8.76 2.23
C MET A 772 2.78 8.14 1.20
N SER A 773 1.82 8.93 0.72
CA SER A 773 0.76 8.54 -0.19
C SER A 773 0.90 9.35 -1.48
N TYR A 774 0.68 8.72 -2.64
CA TYR A 774 0.85 9.40 -3.94
C TYR A 774 -0.39 10.18 -4.36
N GLY A 775 -1.60 9.75 -3.98
CA GLY A 775 -2.87 10.35 -4.41
C GLY A 775 -3.28 10.02 -5.85
N ASP A 776 -4.48 10.46 -6.24
CA ASP A 776 -5.17 10.08 -7.47
C ASP A 776 -4.65 10.89 -8.70
N GLY A 777 -3.58 10.41 -9.34
CA GLY A 777 -3.00 10.99 -10.56
C GLY A 777 -1.54 10.57 -10.78
N PHE A 778 -0.92 10.97 -11.91
CA PHE A 778 0.37 10.41 -12.35
C PHE A 778 1.35 11.49 -12.86
N PHE A 779 2.64 11.29 -12.55
CA PHE A 779 3.79 12.13 -12.97
C PHE A 779 3.66 13.62 -12.63
N ARG A 780 3.02 13.91 -11.49
CA ARG A 780 2.73 15.27 -11.00
C ARG A 780 2.66 15.31 -9.47
N PRO A 781 2.74 16.50 -8.86
CA PRO A 781 2.09 16.77 -7.58
C PRO A 781 0.58 16.52 -7.71
N ASN A 782 0.09 15.42 -7.11
CA ASN A 782 -1.35 15.15 -6.99
C ASN A 782 -1.93 15.96 -5.82
N PRO A 783 -3.14 16.54 -5.91
CA PRO A 783 -3.70 17.45 -4.89
C PRO A 783 -3.98 16.83 -3.52
N ASP A 784 -4.02 15.51 -3.46
CA ASP A 784 -4.43 14.64 -2.36
C ASP A 784 -3.30 13.73 -1.84
N ALA A 785 -2.09 13.88 -2.38
CA ALA A 785 -0.87 13.28 -1.82
C ALA A 785 -0.65 13.72 -0.36
N LEU A 786 -0.22 12.81 0.52
CA LEU A 786 0.02 13.12 1.93
C LEU A 786 1.31 12.49 2.44
N LEU A 787 2.01 13.20 3.33
CA LEU A 787 2.99 12.60 4.24
C LEU A 787 2.37 12.63 5.65
N VAL A 788 2.17 11.46 6.26
CA VAL A 788 1.45 11.31 7.54
C VAL A 788 2.21 10.48 8.56
N LYS A 789 1.91 10.72 9.83
CA LYS A 789 2.34 9.89 10.97
C LYS A 789 1.14 9.28 11.67
N PHE A 790 1.14 7.96 11.81
CA PHE A 790 0.19 7.22 12.64
C PHE A 790 0.72 7.04 14.05
N SER A 791 -0.11 7.34 15.04
CA SER A 791 0.23 7.32 16.47
C SER A 791 -0.83 6.54 17.26
N TYR A 792 -0.41 5.79 18.27
CA TYR A 792 -1.32 4.99 19.12
C TYR A 792 -1.70 5.75 20.39
N VAL A 793 -2.87 6.37 20.41
CA VAL A 793 -3.28 7.38 21.41
C VAL A 793 -4.36 6.92 22.40
N LYS A 794 -4.84 5.68 22.29
CA LYS A 794 -5.71 5.00 23.29
C LYS A 794 -7.04 5.70 23.61
N GLY A 795 -7.72 6.24 22.60
CA GLY A 795 -9.08 6.78 22.75
C GLY A 795 -9.09 8.19 23.35
N GLN A 796 -8.02 8.94 23.08
CA GLN A 796 -7.93 10.38 23.24
C GLN A 796 -7.15 10.92 22.04
N ARG A 797 -7.84 11.28 20.96
CA ARG A 797 -7.24 11.81 19.74
C ARG A 797 -7.10 13.34 19.83
N SER A 798 -6.17 13.90 19.09
CA SER A 798 -6.13 15.34 18.83
C SER A 798 -7.27 15.72 17.86
N PRO A 799 -7.75 16.98 17.88
CA PRO A 799 -8.68 17.46 16.85
C PRO A 799 -8.03 17.38 15.46
N ILE A 800 -8.84 17.30 14.41
CA ILE A 800 -8.38 17.39 13.02
C ILE A 800 -8.35 18.86 12.61
N ALA A 801 -7.16 19.37 12.29
CA ALA A 801 -6.99 20.69 11.70
C ALA A 801 -7.07 20.61 10.16
N LYS A 802 -7.93 21.44 9.55
CA LYS A 802 -7.96 21.71 8.11
C LYS A 802 -7.84 23.21 7.86
N LEU A 803 -7.08 23.58 6.85
CA LEU A 803 -6.83 24.95 6.45
C LEU A 803 -6.88 25.03 4.93
N THR A 804 -7.64 25.98 4.38
CA THR A 804 -7.39 26.49 3.02
C THR A 804 -7.26 28.00 3.05
N ALA A 805 -6.60 28.57 2.03
CA ALA A 805 -6.31 29.99 1.92
C ALA A 805 -6.44 30.43 0.46
N THR A 806 -7.08 31.57 0.21
CA THR A 806 -7.31 32.08 -1.15
C THR A 806 -7.12 33.59 -1.20
N PRO A 807 -6.25 34.11 -2.08
CA PRO A 807 -5.24 33.40 -2.87
C PRO A 807 -4.02 33.00 -2.03
N THR A 808 -3.25 31.99 -2.47
CA THR A 808 -1.95 31.61 -1.86
C THR A 808 -0.76 32.40 -2.40
N SER A 809 -0.95 33.23 -3.42
CA SER A 809 0.10 34.08 -4.00
C SER A 809 -0.46 35.36 -4.61
N GLY A 810 0.41 36.35 -4.82
CA GLY A 810 0.05 37.61 -5.46
C GLY A 810 0.89 38.81 -4.99
N LYS A 811 0.65 39.97 -5.59
CA LYS A 811 1.37 41.22 -5.30
C LYS A 811 0.97 41.84 -3.96
N ALA A 812 1.93 42.45 -3.25
CA ALA A 812 1.63 43.24 -2.06
C ALA A 812 0.84 44.53 -2.41
N PRO A 813 -0.13 44.95 -1.59
CA PRO A 813 -0.65 44.25 -0.41
C PRO A 813 -1.59 43.11 -0.81
N LEU A 814 -1.29 41.89 -0.35
CA LEU A 814 -2.08 40.70 -0.66
C LEU A 814 -3.08 40.43 0.46
N ALA A 815 -4.37 40.67 0.20
CA ALA A 815 -5.46 40.25 1.07
C ALA A 815 -5.80 38.77 0.80
N VAL A 816 -5.75 37.96 1.85
CA VAL A 816 -6.00 36.51 1.80
C VAL A 816 -7.13 36.17 2.76
N THR A 817 -8.13 35.43 2.26
CA THR A 817 -9.19 34.81 3.06
C THR A 817 -8.76 33.41 3.45
N PHE A 818 -8.96 33.04 4.71
CA PHE A 818 -8.68 31.72 5.25
C PHE A 818 -9.98 31.03 5.68
N THR A 819 -10.00 29.71 5.61
CA THR A 819 -11.08 28.91 6.21
C THR A 819 -10.52 27.71 6.97
N SER A 820 -11.20 27.38 8.07
CA SER A 820 -10.99 26.18 8.87
C SER A 820 -11.97 25.03 8.52
N ASP A 821 -12.77 25.19 7.45
CA ASP A 821 -13.86 24.26 7.09
C ASP A 821 -13.41 22.79 7.04
N GLY A 822 -14.19 21.92 7.69
CA GLY A 822 -13.87 20.50 7.84
C GLY A 822 -12.87 20.19 8.97
N SER A 823 -12.35 21.19 9.69
CA SER A 823 -11.78 20.98 11.02
C SER A 823 -12.86 20.46 11.97
N ASN A 824 -12.54 19.46 12.79
CA ASN A 824 -13.48 18.80 13.68
C ASN A 824 -12.72 18.11 14.83
N ASP A 825 -13.42 17.67 15.87
CA ASP A 825 -12.86 16.69 16.81
C ASP A 825 -13.43 15.29 16.49
N PRO A 826 -12.58 14.25 16.40
CA PRO A 826 -13.05 12.89 16.12
C PRO A 826 -13.58 12.15 17.37
N ASP A 827 -13.37 12.66 18.59
CA ASP A 827 -13.87 12.05 19.84
C ASP A 827 -15.25 12.64 20.25
N PRO A 828 -16.30 11.80 20.46
CA PRO A 828 -17.67 12.33 20.61
C PRO A 828 -17.92 13.14 21.89
N GLY A 829 -18.14 14.45 21.71
CA GLY A 829 -18.57 15.37 22.76
C GLY A 829 -17.60 16.52 23.01
N ASP A 830 -16.38 16.45 22.46
CA ASP A 830 -15.42 17.54 22.51
C ASP A 830 -15.76 18.67 21.51
N SER A 831 -15.24 19.86 21.80
CA SER A 831 -15.55 21.11 21.11
C SER A 831 -14.28 21.88 20.76
N ILE A 832 -14.19 22.40 19.54
CA ILE A 832 -12.97 23.01 19.03
C ILE A 832 -12.97 24.54 19.08
N LYS A 833 -11.76 25.10 19.18
CA LYS A 833 -11.44 26.53 19.04
C LYS A 833 -10.24 26.72 18.11
N PHE A 834 -10.16 27.89 17.48
CA PHE A 834 -9.15 28.21 16.48
C PHE A 834 -8.16 29.26 17.00
N ALA A 835 -6.91 29.16 16.57
CA ALA A 835 -5.88 30.17 16.75
C ALA A 835 -5.02 30.26 15.48
N TRP A 836 -5.07 31.40 14.82
CA TRP A 836 -4.34 31.71 13.58
C TRP A 836 -3.10 32.53 13.88
N ASP A 837 -2.00 32.20 13.20
CA ASP A 837 -0.69 32.85 13.27
C ASP A 837 -0.20 32.93 11.81
N PHE A 838 -0.25 34.13 11.21
CA PHE A 838 -0.20 34.29 9.76
C PHE A 838 1.22 34.36 9.17
N ASP A 839 2.22 34.68 10.01
CA ASP A 839 3.64 34.69 9.62
C ASP A 839 4.48 33.58 10.32
N ASN A 840 3.85 32.78 11.19
CA ASN A 840 4.45 31.76 12.04
C ASN A 840 5.44 32.31 13.09
N ASN A 841 5.27 33.56 13.55
CA ASN A 841 6.12 34.18 14.57
C ASN A 841 5.89 33.62 15.99
N GLY A 842 4.80 32.88 16.22
CA GLY A 842 4.43 32.32 17.52
C GLY A 842 3.38 33.13 18.30
N THR A 843 2.82 34.17 17.69
CA THR A 843 1.72 34.99 18.23
C THR A 843 0.42 34.63 17.54
N THR A 844 -0.71 34.65 18.26
CA THR A 844 -2.03 34.48 17.65
C THR A 844 -2.58 35.83 17.17
N ASP A 845 -2.78 35.95 15.86
CA ASP A 845 -3.33 37.13 15.19
C ASP A 845 -4.88 37.13 15.18
N SER A 846 -5.51 35.95 15.08
CA SER A 846 -6.97 35.81 15.07
C SER A 846 -7.44 34.49 15.70
N VAL A 847 -8.69 34.49 16.18
CA VAL A 847 -9.39 33.32 16.74
C VAL A 847 -10.75 33.07 16.06
N GLU A 848 -11.04 33.79 14.97
CA GLU A 848 -12.22 33.57 14.14
C GLU A 848 -12.08 32.26 13.35
N ALA A 849 -13.20 31.63 12.98
CA ALA A 849 -13.16 30.38 12.21
C ALA A 849 -12.57 30.59 10.81
N ASN A 850 -13.07 31.60 10.09
CA ASN A 850 -12.73 31.87 8.68
C ASN A 850 -12.30 33.35 8.52
N PRO A 851 -11.10 33.74 9.02
CA PRO A 851 -10.64 35.13 9.04
C PRO A 851 -10.12 35.60 7.68
N SER A 852 -9.76 36.89 7.60
CA SER A 852 -8.92 37.41 6.51
C SER A 852 -7.72 38.18 7.07
N PHE A 853 -6.60 38.16 6.35
CA PHE A 853 -5.37 38.87 6.70
C PHE A 853 -4.76 39.53 5.47
N THR A 854 -4.05 40.65 5.64
CA THR A 854 -3.44 41.41 4.53
C THR A 854 -1.93 41.51 4.70
N TYR A 855 -1.19 40.78 3.89
CA TYR A 855 0.27 40.84 3.84
C TYR A 855 0.71 42.10 3.10
N THR A 856 1.25 43.08 3.82
CA THR A 856 1.56 44.42 3.28
C THR A 856 2.97 44.55 2.67
N ALA A 857 3.83 43.54 2.86
CA ALA A 857 5.18 43.49 2.34
C ALA A 857 5.40 42.21 1.53
N ASN A 858 6.38 42.23 0.63
CA ASN A 858 6.78 41.04 -0.12
C ASN A 858 7.56 40.07 0.80
N GLY A 859 7.27 38.78 0.67
CA GLY A 859 7.86 37.72 1.48
C GLY A 859 7.14 36.38 1.26
N VAL A 860 7.79 35.29 1.67
CA VAL A 860 7.16 33.97 1.80
C VAL A 860 6.78 33.79 3.26
N TYR A 861 5.49 33.63 3.52
CA TYR A 861 4.90 33.48 4.85
C TYR A 861 4.37 32.06 5.03
N THR A 862 4.35 31.56 6.27
CA THR A 862 3.70 30.29 6.61
C THR A 862 2.46 30.62 7.46
N ALA A 863 1.29 30.59 6.85
CA ALA A 863 0.04 30.77 7.59
C ALA A 863 -0.29 29.47 8.34
N LYS A 864 -0.47 29.56 9.66
CA LYS A 864 -0.67 28.42 10.56
C LYS A 864 -2.01 28.54 11.28
N LEU A 865 -2.86 27.53 11.12
CA LEU A 865 -3.99 27.28 12.01
C LEU A 865 -3.56 26.29 13.09
N THR A 866 -3.79 26.64 14.35
CA THR A 866 -3.83 25.69 15.46
C THR A 866 -5.29 25.48 15.87
N VAL A 867 -5.77 24.24 15.77
CA VAL A 867 -7.05 23.82 16.34
C VAL A 867 -6.78 23.25 17.72
N THR A 868 -7.59 23.61 18.72
CA THR A 868 -7.54 23.02 20.07
C THR A 868 -8.93 22.50 20.43
N ASP A 869 -9.02 21.37 21.11
CA ASP A 869 -10.27 20.79 21.62
C ASP A 869 -10.64 21.33 23.03
N SER A 870 -11.59 20.67 23.70
CA SER A 870 -11.94 20.92 25.10
C SER A 870 -11.14 20.08 26.11
N SER A 871 -10.44 19.02 25.68
CA SER A 871 -9.51 18.25 26.53
C SER A 871 -8.16 18.96 26.77
N GLY A 872 -7.78 19.88 25.87
CA GLY A 872 -6.51 20.62 25.86
C GLY A 872 -5.50 20.16 24.80
N LYS A 873 -5.85 19.25 23.90
CA LYS A 873 -5.04 18.78 22.77
C LYS A 873 -5.10 19.73 21.59
N THR A 874 -4.07 19.68 20.75
CA THR A 874 -3.91 20.59 19.62
C THR A 874 -3.46 19.85 18.37
N ALA A 875 -3.98 20.25 17.22
CA ALA A 875 -3.41 19.94 15.91
C ALA A 875 -3.13 21.21 15.11
N ILE A 876 -2.23 21.09 14.14
CA ILE A 876 -1.74 22.21 13.33
C ILE A 876 -1.99 21.87 11.86
N ALA A 877 -2.44 22.87 11.11
CA ALA A 877 -2.42 22.88 9.64
C ALA A 877 -1.71 24.15 9.16
N THR A 878 -0.89 24.03 8.11
CA THR A 878 -0.09 25.13 7.55
C THR A 878 -0.22 25.21 6.04
N THR A 879 -0.15 26.43 5.50
CA THR A 879 0.08 26.66 4.07
C THR A 879 1.06 27.80 3.82
N THR A 880 1.64 27.83 2.63
CA THR A 880 2.63 28.82 2.21
C THR A 880 1.93 29.93 1.43
N ILE A 881 2.16 31.18 1.84
CA ILE A 881 1.66 32.37 1.14
C ILE A 881 2.85 33.13 0.55
N THR A 882 2.90 33.27 -0.79
CA THR A 882 4.00 33.94 -1.50
C THR A 882 3.57 35.33 -1.96
N VAL A 883 4.14 36.36 -1.34
CA VAL A 883 3.73 37.76 -1.55
C VAL A 883 4.80 38.51 -2.31
N GLY A 884 4.44 39.07 -3.47
CA GLY A 884 5.36 39.72 -4.41
C GLY A 884 5.65 38.91 -5.67
N ASN A 885 5.18 37.66 -5.74
CA ASN A 885 5.03 36.89 -6.98
C ASN A 885 3.61 36.32 -7.03
N THR A 886 3.04 36.18 -8.22
CA THR A 886 1.70 35.63 -8.44
C THR A 886 1.85 34.31 -9.18
N ALA A 887 1.23 33.22 -8.71
CA ALA A 887 1.35 31.95 -9.41
C ALA A 887 0.77 32.05 -10.84
N PRO A 888 1.43 31.47 -11.85
CA PRO A 888 0.98 31.53 -13.23
C PRO A 888 -0.36 30.80 -13.37
N THR A 889 -1.22 31.26 -14.29
CA THR A 889 -2.39 30.49 -14.70
C THR A 889 -2.00 29.62 -15.88
N VAL A 890 -2.19 28.30 -15.75
CA VAL A 890 -2.07 27.32 -16.85
C VAL A 890 -3.45 26.72 -17.07
N GLN A 891 -3.88 26.64 -18.33
CA GLN A 891 -5.13 25.97 -18.70
C GLN A 891 -4.96 25.21 -20.01
N LEU A 892 -5.21 23.90 -20.00
CA LEU A 892 -5.40 23.10 -21.20
C LEU A 892 -6.71 23.51 -21.89
N THR A 893 -6.61 23.86 -23.17
CA THR A 893 -7.74 24.34 -23.98
C THR A 893 -8.11 23.37 -25.09
N THR A 894 -7.21 22.46 -25.46
CA THR A 894 -7.44 21.33 -26.36
C THR A 894 -6.42 20.24 -26.02
N PRO A 895 -6.78 18.95 -26.05
CA PRO A 895 -8.15 18.43 -26.19
C PRO A 895 -8.98 18.72 -24.94
N VAL A 896 -10.30 18.50 -25.02
CA VAL A 896 -11.21 18.62 -23.88
C VAL A 896 -11.09 17.40 -22.95
N ASP A 897 -11.23 17.63 -21.64
CA ASP A 897 -11.26 16.55 -20.64
C ASP A 897 -12.41 15.58 -20.91
N GLY A 898 -12.15 14.27 -20.84
CA GLY A 898 -13.05 13.19 -21.21
C GLY A 898 -13.18 12.92 -22.73
N GLY A 899 -12.52 13.70 -23.61
CA GLY A 899 -12.66 13.56 -25.06
C GLY A 899 -12.13 12.25 -25.63
N PHE A 900 -12.65 11.77 -26.77
CA PHE A 900 -12.35 10.41 -27.27
C PHE A 900 -11.25 10.31 -28.35
N PHE A 901 -10.37 9.31 -28.28
CA PHE A 901 -9.26 9.06 -29.23
C PHE A 901 -8.99 7.55 -29.48
N ASN A 902 -8.10 7.22 -30.42
CA ASN A 902 -7.51 5.88 -30.63
C ASN A 902 -5.99 5.90 -30.43
N TRP A 903 -5.42 4.76 -30.02
CA TRP A 903 -3.96 4.56 -30.09
C TRP A 903 -3.46 4.63 -31.54
N GLY A 904 -2.43 5.43 -31.78
CA GLY A 904 -1.97 5.82 -33.11
C GLY A 904 -2.56 7.14 -33.63
N ASP A 905 -3.60 7.71 -33.00
CA ASP A 905 -4.07 9.05 -33.32
C ASP A 905 -3.01 10.10 -32.91
N LYS A 906 -2.91 11.15 -33.73
CA LYS A 906 -2.30 12.44 -33.42
C LYS A 906 -3.29 13.28 -32.61
N ILE A 907 -2.90 13.63 -31.40
CA ILE A 907 -3.67 14.49 -30.50
C ILE A 907 -3.15 15.92 -30.62
N ALA A 908 -3.94 16.80 -31.24
CA ALA A 908 -3.66 18.23 -31.20
C ALA A 908 -3.82 18.73 -29.76
N TRP A 909 -2.92 19.60 -29.30
CA TRP A 909 -2.98 20.15 -27.94
C TRP A 909 -2.64 21.65 -27.91
N SER A 910 -3.24 22.36 -26.95
CA SER A 910 -2.93 23.76 -26.66
C SER A 910 -3.17 24.10 -25.20
N ALA A 911 -2.28 24.89 -24.62
CA ALA A 911 -2.37 25.46 -23.29
C ALA A 911 -2.34 26.99 -23.37
N THR A 912 -3.30 27.64 -22.73
CA THR A 912 -3.21 29.07 -22.42
C THR A 912 -2.38 29.19 -21.15
N VAL A 913 -1.32 29.99 -21.19
CA VAL A 913 -0.51 30.32 -20.01
C VAL A 913 -0.46 31.84 -19.87
N THR A 914 -0.71 32.34 -18.67
CA THR A 914 -0.58 33.77 -18.34
C THR A 914 0.08 33.95 -16.98
N ASP A 915 0.89 34.99 -16.88
CA ASP A 915 1.60 35.35 -15.66
C ASP A 915 1.65 36.89 -15.56
N PRO A 916 1.27 37.51 -14.42
CA PRO A 916 1.18 38.96 -14.33
C PRO A 916 2.54 39.65 -14.05
N GLU A 917 3.64 38.89 -13.96
CA GLU A 917 5.00 39.38 -13.67
C GLU A 917 5.99 39.07 -14.80
N ASP A 918 5.96 37.86 -15.38
CA ASP A 918 6.74 37.46 -16.58
C ASP A 918 6.22 38.14 -17.86
N GLY A 919 4.93 38.50 -17.93
CA GLY A 919 4.33 39.22 -19.04
C GLY A 919 4.06 38.35 -20.27
N THR A 920 4.95 38.39 -21.28
CA THR A 920 4.81 37.54 -22.47
C THR A 920 5.50 36.21 -22.23
N ILE A 921 4.71 35.15 -22.02
CA ILE A 921 5.21 33.81 -21.76
C ILE A 921 6.10 33.31 -22.90
N ASP A 922 7.31 32.85 -22.56
CA ASP A 922 8.14 32.06 -23.45
C ASP A 922 7.58 30.64 -23.51
N CYS A 923 6.86 30.31 -24.59
CA CYS A 923 6.29 28.98 -24.79
C CYS A 923 7.32 27.85 -24.75
N ASN A 924 8.63 28.10 -24.93
CA ASN A 924 9.66 27.08 -24.79
C ASN A 924 9.86 26.60 -23.33
N LYS A 925 9.29 27.31 -22.35
CA LYS A 925 9.29 26.94 -20.93
C LYS A 925 7.99 26.26 -20.46
N VAL A 926 6.93 26.30 -21.28
CA VAL A 926 5.70 25.56 -21.01
C VAL A 926 5.94 24.10 -21.38
N ALA A 927 5.90 23.19 -20.41
CA ALA A 927 6.07 21.77 -20.63
C ALA A 927 4.70 21.11 -20.82
N PHE A 928 4.50 20.43 -21.96
CA PHE A 928 3.39 19.53 -22.19
C PHE A 928 3.87 18.08 -22.08
N ASN A 929 3.17 17.26 -21.31
CA ASN A 929 3.46 15.84 -21.14
C ASN A 929 2.26 14.99 -21.55
N PHE A 930 2.51 13.85 -22.18
CA PHE A 930 1.50 12.82 -22.43
C PHE A 930 1.83 11.57 -21.60
N THR A 931 0.79 10.94 -21.04
CA THR A 931 0.89 9.75 -20.19
C THR A 931 -0.02 8.66 -20.72
N PHE A 932 0.54 7.49 -21.05
CA PHE A 932 -0.24 6.28 -21.30
C PHE A 932 -0.83 5.78 -19.98
N GLY A 933 -2.15 5.81 -19.82
CA GLY A 933 -2.84 5.39 -18.60
C GLY A 933 -3.44 3.99 -18.72
N HIS A 934 -3.25 3.15 -17.69
CA HIS A 934 -4.01 1.91 -17.55
C HIS A 934 -4.38 1.53 -16.12
N ASP A 935 -5.62 1.06 -15.96
CA ASP A 935 -6.29 0.76 -14.69
C ASP A 935 -6.18 1.93 -13.68
N SER A 936 -5.27 1.82 -12.70
CA SER A 936 -5.03 2.83 -11.66
C SER A 936 -3.63 3.45 -11.70
N HIS A 937 -2.91 3.35 -12.83
CA HIS A 937 -1.60 3.99 -13.00
C HIS A 937 -1.35 4.46 -14.45
N GLY A 938 -0.15 4.95 -14.73
CA GLY A 938 0.27 5.29 -16.08
C GLY A 938 1.78 5.31 -16.27
N HIS A 939 2.19 5.59 -17.51
CA HIS A 939 3.57 5.60 -18.01
C HIS A 939 3.80 6.89 -18.80
N ASN A 940 4.91 7.60 -18.53
CA ASN A 940 5.15 8.94 -19.07
C ASN A 940 5.87 8.92 -20.43
N GLU A 941 5.09 8.85 -21.51
CA GLU A 941 5.55 8.89 -22.92
C GLU A 941 6.43 10.12 -23.25
N GLY A 942 6.39 11.16 -22.42
CA GLY A 942 7.44 12.17 -22.39
C GLY A 942 6.94 13.60 -22.41
N SER A 943 7.89 14.51 -22.65
CA SER A 943 7.70 15.95 -22.48
C SER A 943 8.16 16.73 -23.71
N VAL A 944 7.33 17.67 -24.18
CA VAL A 944 7.68 18.62 -25.25
C VAL A 944 7.43 20.06 -24.80
N PRO A 945 8.33 21.01 -25.14
CA PRO A 945 8.12 22.42 -24.85
C PRO A 945 7.15 23.05 -25.86
N GLY A 946 6.20 23.86 -25.39
CA GLY A 946 5.33 24.68 -26.23
C GLY A 946 4.02 25.11 -25.54
N CYS A 947 3.38 26.15 -26.07
CA CYS A 947 1.98 26.47 -25.71
C CYS A 947 0.96 25.73 -26.60
N SER A 948 1.40 25.11 -27.70
CA SER A 948 0.55 24.27 -28.56
C SER A 948 1.40 23.35 -29.42
N GLY A 949 0.81 22.25 -29.89
CA GLY A 949 1.49 21.29 -30.73
C GLY A 949 0.60 20.12 -31.11
N THR A 950 1.24 18.98 -31.37
CA THR A 950 0.56 17.71 -31.65
C THR A 950 1.39 16.58 -31.07
N TRP A 951 0.76 15.71 -30.27
CA TRP A 951 1.39 14.51 -29.74
C TRP A 951 1.01 13.30 -30.61
N GLN A 952 1.98 12.50 -31.03
CA GLN A 952 1.72 11.24 -31.71
C GLN A 952 1.66 10.13 -30.64
N THR A 953 0.47 9.55 -30.42
CA THR A 953 0.36 8.40 -29.52
C THR A 953 0.99 7.16 -30.16
N ASP A 954 1.57 6.25 -29.36
CA ASP A 954 2.09 4.99 -29.87
C ASP A 954 0.93 4.11 -30.39
N PRO A 955 0.94 3.67 -31.67
CA PRO A 955 -0.02 2.68 -32.18
C PRO A 955 -0.05 1.38 -31.35
N ASN A 956 1.04 1.05 -30.67
CA ASN A 956 1.16 -0.14 -29.82
C ASN A 956 0.58 0.05 -28.42
N GLY A 957 0.09 1.24 -28.03
CA GLY A 957 -0.56 1.45 -26.72
C GLY A 957 -1.74 0.50 -26.49
N ALA A 958 -2.46 0.13 -27.55
CA ALA A 958 -3.53 -0.88 -27.51
C ALA A 958 -3.06 -2.30 -27.16
N SER A 959 -1.75 -2.57 -27.12
CA SER A 959 -1.15 -3.90 -26.86
C SER A 959 -0.59 -4.08 -25.45
N HIS A 960 -0.71 -3.07 -24.58
CA HIS A 960 0.00 -3.02 -23.29
C HIS A 960 -0.53 -4.00 -22.22
N GLY A 961 -1.62 -4.71 -22.50
CA GLY A 961 -2.31 -5.61 -21.55
C GLY A 961 -3.80 -5.30 -21.51
N GLY A 962 -4.59 -6.20 -20.93
CA GLY A 962 -6.01 -5.96 -20.65
C GLY A 962 -6.16 -5.05 -19.44
N GLY A 963 -7.13 -4.13 -19.49
CA GLY A 963 -7.41 -3.15 -18.45
C GLY A 963 -8.20 -1.96 -19.02
N TYR A 964 -8.51 -0.99 -18.17
CA TYR A 964 -9.08 0.30 -18.58
C TYR A 964 -7.99 1.23 -19.12
N LEU A 965 -7.98 1.50 -20.44
CA LEU A 965 -6.96 2.31 -21.10
C LEU A 965 -7.41 3.77 -21.36
N TYR A 966 -6.52 4.72 -21.09
CA TYR A 966 -6.75 6.17 -21.27
C TYR A 966 -5.46 6.94 -21.61
N GLY A 967 -5.59 8.22 -21.97
CA GLY A 967 -4.46 9.14 -22.15
C GLY A 967 -4.52 10.30 -21.16
N GLY A 968 -3.50 10.47 -20.33
CA GLY A 968 -3.32 11.66 -19.50
C GLY A 968 -2.54 12.74 -20.26
N LEU A 969 -2.99 14.00 -20.19
CA LEU A 969 -2.34 15.14 -20.83
C LEU A 969 -2.13 16.23 -19.79
N THR A 970 -0.89 16.69 -19.63
CA THR A 970 -0.49 17.57 -18.52
C THR A 970 0.29 18.77 -19.04
N ALA A 971 -0.26 19.98 -18.89
CA ALA A 971 0.48 21.23 -19.12
C ALA A 971 1.07 21.74 -17.81
N THR A 972 2.27 22.31 -17.86
CA THR A 972 2.98 22.83 -16.68
C THR A 972 3.79 24.06 -17.07
N TYR A 973 3.74 25.10 -16.24
CA TYR A 973 4.63 26.26 -16.34
C TYR A 973 5.17 26.63 -14.97
N THR A 974 6.46 26.98 -14.92
CA THR A 974 7.12 27.58 -13.76
C THR A 974 7.56 28.98 -14.14
N ASP A 975 7.15 29.97 -13.35
CA ASP A 975 7.53 31.37 -13.57
C ASP A 975 9.02 31.62 -13.23
N GLN A 976 9.49 32.86 -13.36
CA GLN A 976 10.91 33.21 -13.10
C GLN A 976 11.20 33.64 -11.65
N GLY A 977 10.19 33.66 -10.78
CA GLY A 977 10.17 34.36 -9.51
C GLY A 977 10.08 35.88 -9.72
N ALA A 978 9.38 36.58 -8.83
CA ALA A 978 9.25 38.03 -8.91
C ALA A 978 9.51 38.72 -7.56
N ASN A 979 10.00 39.96 -7.64
CA ASN A 979 10.23 40.86 -6.49
C ASN A 979 10.98 40.19 -5.30
N GLY A 980 11.95 39.33 -5.61
CA GLY A 980 12.78 38.61 -4.62
C GLY A 980 12.15 37.35 -4.03
N GLN A 981 10.99 36.91 -4.52
CA GLN A 981 10.32 35.68 -4.11
C GLN A 981 10.74 34.49 -5.01
N PRO A 982 10.62 33.24 -4.53
CA PRO A 982 10.86 32.06 -5.35
C PRO A 982 9.84 31.95 -6.50
N ALA A 983 10.24 31.18 -7.51
CA ALA A 983 9.35 30.81 -8.62
C ALA A 983 8.21 29.91 -8.15
N LEU A 984 7.04 30.03 -8.79
CA LEU A 984 5.88 29.18 -8.54
C LEU A 984 5.56 28.36 -9.80
N THR A 985 4.94 27.20 -9.59
CA THR A 985 4.60 26.24 -10.65
C THR A 985 3.12 25.94 -10.61
N THR A 986 2.46 26.05 -11.76
CA THR A 986 1.05 25.66 -11.95
C THR A 986 0.94 24.57 -12.99
N ILE A 987 -0.01 23.66 -12.77
CA ILE A 987 -0.22 22.45 -13.56
C ILE A 987 -1.71 22.35 -13.86
N ASP A 988 -2.04 22.02 -15.11
CA ASP A 988 -3.39 21.60 -15.51
C ASP A 988 -3.32 20.25 -16.23
N GLN A 989 -4.34 19.41 -16.04
CA GLN A 989 -4.34 18.02 -16.52
C GLN A 989 -5.73 17.57 -16.96
N HIS A 990 -5.81 17.05 -18.19
CA HIS A 990 -7.00 16.41 -18.76
C HIS A 990 -6.76 14.91 -18.97
N VAL A 991 -7.82 14.10 -18.92
CA VAL A 991 -7.80 12.67 -19.27
C VAL A 991 -8.69 12.45 -20.49
N ILE A 992 -8.12 11.92 -21.56
CA ILE A 992 -8.85 11.53 -22.78
C ILE A 992 -9.09 10.01 -22.81
N GLN A 993 -10.22 9.62 -23.40
CA GLN A 993 -10.80 8.28 -23.34
C GLN A 993 -10.56 7.51 -24.64
N THR A 994 -10.26 6.22 -24.54
CA THR A 994 -10.26 5.36 -25.73
C THR A 994 -11.68 5.26 -26.31
N LYS A 995 -11.82 5.37 -27.64
CA LYS A 995 -13.12 5.30 -28.34
C LYS A 995 -13.86 3.99 -28.06
N ARG A 996 -13.14 2.88 -27.91
CA ARG A 996 -13.64 1.62 -27.36
C ARG A 996 -13.48 1.59 -25.84
N GLN A 997 -14.56 1.27 -25.15
CA GLN A 997 -14.63 1.02 -23.73
C GLN A 997 -14.99 -0.45 -23.50
N GLU A 998 -14.04 -1.21 -22.94
CA GLU A 998 -14.21 -2.63 -22.62
C GLU A 998 -14.83 -2.74 -21.22
N LEU A 999 -16.16 -2.93 -21.20
CA LEU A 999 -16.99 -2.70 -20.02
C LEU A 999 -16.81 -3.78 -18.95
N GLU A 1000 -16.13 -4.89 -19.24
CA GLU A 1000 -15.64 -5.80 -18.21
C GLU A 1000 -14.78 -5.09 -17.15
N TYR A 1001 -14.00 -4.06 -17.51
CA TYR A 1001 -13.14 -3.31 -16.59
C TYR A 1001 -13.83 -2.12 -15.89
N ALA A 1002 -15.15 -1.95 -16.06
CA ALA A 1002 -15.91 -0.94 -15.32
C ALA A 1002 -15.83 -1.17 -13.80
N THR A 1003 -15.29 -0.21 -13.05
CA THR A 1003 -15.18 -0.30 -11.57
C THR A 1003 -16.53 -0.14 -10.89
N ASP A 1004 -17.41 0.68 -11.48
CA ASP A 1004 -18.67 1.09 -10.87
C ASP A 1004 -19.83 0.39 -11.57
N GLY A 1005 -20.66 -0.34 -10.80
CA GLY A 1005 -21.85 -0.99 -11.32
C GLY A 1005 -22.63 -1.78 -10.26
N VAL A 1006 -23.85 -2.18 -10.61
CA VAL A 1006 -24.75 -2.99 -9.79
C VAL A 1006 -25.42 -4.08 -10.64
N GLY A 1007 -25.58 -5.27 -10.07
CA GLY A 1007 -26.29 -6.42 -10.65
C GLY A 1007 -25.48 -7.24 -11.67
N THR A 1008 -24.73 -6.58 -12.56
CA THR A 1008 -23.97 -7.26 -13.62
C THR A 1008 -22.80 -8.12 -13.10
N GLY A 1009 -22.57 -9.26 -13.75
CA GLY A 1009 -21.36 -10.08 -13.61
C GLY A 1009 -20.42 -9.94 -14.79
N THR A 1010 -19.29 -10.65 -14.76
CA THR A 1010 -18.43 -10.86 -15.94
C THR A 1010 -18.20 -12.34 -16.24
N ALA A 1011 -18.05 -12.68 -17.52
CA ALA A 1011 -17.76 -14.03 -18.00
C ALA A 1011 -16.75 -14.00 -19.16
N VAL A 1012 -16.06 -15.12 -19.41
CA VAL A 1012 -15.17 -15.28 -20.58
C VAL A 1012 -16.01 -15.33 -21.86
N THR A 1013 -15.63 -14.54 -22.87
CA THR A 1013 -16.34 -14.53 -24.17
C THR A 1013 -15.64 -15.42 -25.21
N THR A 1014 -16.40 -15.90 -26.18
CA THR A 1014 -15.87 -16.52 -27.42
C THR A 1014 -15.74 -15.51 -28.57
N ASP A 1015 -16.08 -14.24 -28.35
CA ASP A 1015 -15.91 -13.16 -29.32
C ASP A 1015 -14.42 -12.76 -29.43
N PRO A 1016 -13.76 -12.93 -30.59
CA PRO A 1016 -12.35 -12.55 -30.76
C PRO A 1016 -12.14 -11.02 -30.84
N THR A 1017 -13.18 -10.22 -30.58
CA THR A 1017 -13.11 -8.76 -30.57
C THR A 1017 -13.46 -8.24 -29.18
N GLY A 1018 -12.45 -8.02 -28.32
CA GLY A 1018 -12.63 -7.52 -26.94
C GLY A 1018 -11.55 -8.04 -25.98
N GLY A 1019 -11.64 -7.67 -24.70
CA GLY A 1019 -10.71 -8.04 -23.62
C GLY A 1019 -10.78 -9.49 -23.14
N GLY A 1020 -11.33 -10.39 -23.97
CA GLY A 1020 -11.52 -11.81 -23.64
C GLY A 1020 -12.63 -12.09 -22.63
N ASN A 1021 -13.32 -11.07 -22.12
CA ASN A 1021 -14.47 -11.21 -21.23
C ASN A 1021 -15.69 -10.47 -21.83
N ASN A 1022 -16.82 -10.48 -21.12
CA ASN A 1022 -17.97 -9.63 -21.35
C ASN A 1022 -18.75 -9.46 -20.04
N ARG A 1023 -19.55 -8.39 -19.93
CA ARG A 1023 -20.59 -8.26 -18.91
C ARG A 1023 -21.74 -9.22 -19.21
N ASN A 1024 -22.19 -9.95 -18.19
CA ASN A 1024 -23.25 -10.96 -18.28
C ASN A 1024 -24.20 -10.89 -17.06
N GLY A 1025 -25.24 -11.73 -17.06
CA GLY A 1025 -26.23 -11.77 -15.98
C GLY A 1025 -27.11 -10.53 -15.88
N ILE A 1026 -27.09 -9.67 -16.91
CA ILE A 1026 -27.70 -8.35 -16.92
C ILE A 1026 -29.23 -8.46 -16.81
N ASP A 1027 -29.79 -7.95 -15.72
CA ASP A 1027 -31.23 -7.86 -15.46
C ASP A 1027 -31.75 -6.41 -15.60
N SER A 1028 -33.08 -6.22 -15.55
CA SER A 1028 -33.70 -4.91 -15.75
C SER A 1028 -33.66 -4.04 -14.49
N GLY A 1029 -32.84 -3.00 -14.49
CA GLY A 1029 -32.55 -2.14 -13.34
C GLY A 1029 -31.06 -2.08 -13.00
N ASP A 1030 -30.28 -3.04 -13.50
CA ASP A 1030 -28.82 -3.08 -13.40
C ASP A 1030 -28.18 -1.90 -14.14
N TRP A 1031 -26.93 -1.59 -13.77
CA TRP A 1031 -26.13 -0.59 -14.47
C TRP A 1031 -24.62 -0.84 -14.33
N VAL A 1032 -23.86 -0.28 -15.26
CA VAL A 1032 -22.41 -0.04 -15.15
C VAL A 1032 -22.11 1.38 -15.58
N ALA A 1033 -21.04 1.99 -15.09
CA ALA A 1033 -20.53 3.24 -15.64
C ALA A 1033 -19.25 2.99 -16.47
N VAL A 1034 -18.97 3.87 -17.42
CA VAL A 1034 -17.61 3.97 -18.01
C VAL A 1034 -16.63 4.40 -16.91
N ASN A 1035 -15.32 4.21 -17.03
CA ASN A 1035 -14.37 4.69 -16.00
C ASN A 1035 -14.01 6.18 -16.22
N ARG A 1036 -13.85 6.95 -15.14
CA ARG A 1036 -13.65 8.42 -15.12
C ARG A 1036 -14.77 9.19 -15.88
N VAL A 1037 -14.49 10.39 -16.39
CA VAL A 1037 -15.47 11.24 -17.11
C VAL A 1037 -15.31 11.16 -18.63
N VAL A 1038 -16.35 11.49 -19.38
CA VAL A 1038 -16.38 11.48 -20.85
C VAL A 1038 -16.89 12.81 -21.41
N ASN A 1039 -16.47 13.15 -22.63
CA ASN A 1039 -16.94 14.33 -23.36
C ASN A 1039 -17.16 13.94 -24.83
N PHE A 1040 -18.35 14.25 -25.35
CA PHE A 1040 -18.81 13.77 -26.65
C PHE A 1040 -18.48 14.70 -27.82
N LEU A 1041 -17.55 15.65 -27.65
CA LEU A 1041 -17.09 16.52 -28.71
C LEU A 1041 -16.68 15.72 -29.96
N ASN A 1042 -17.29 16.07 -31.09
CA ASN A 1042 -17.14 15.39 -32.40
C ASN A 1042 -17.57 13.91 -32.45
N MET A 1043 -18.40 13.45 -31.48
CA MET A 1043 -19.02 12.12 -31.46
C MET A 1043 -20.46 12.17 -31.94
N ASN A 1044 -20.93 11.10 -32.60
CA ASN A 1044 -22.25 11.05 -33.24
C ASN A 1044 -22.96 9.69 -33.11
N SER A 1045 -22.27 8.66 -32.62
CA SER A 1045 -22.83 7.33 -32.48
C SER A 1045 -22.19 6.55 -31.32
N VAL A 1046 -22.91 5.54 -30.84
CA VAL A 1046 -22.39 4.50 -29.93
C VAL A 1046 -22.73 3.13 -30.51
N THR A 1047 -21.76 2.24 -30.54
CA THR A 1047 -21.89 0.87 -31.04
C THR A 1047 -21.69 -0.12 -29.90
N PHE A 1048 -22.72 -0.93 -29.63
CA PHE A 1048 -22.68 -1.96 -28.61
C PHE A 1048 -22.41 -3.33 -29.23
N ARG A 1049 -21.43 -4.07 -28.70
CA ARG A 1049 -21.11 -5.44 -29.09
C ARG A 1049 -21.80 -6.42 -28.16
N VAL A 1050 -22.83 -7.10 -28.65
CA VAL A 1050 -23.81 -7.82 -27.82
C VAL A 1050 -24.18 -9.18 -28.39
N SER A 1051 -24.56 -10.10 -27.52
CA SER A 1051 -25.15 -11.40 -27.91
C SER A 1051 -26.35 -11.77 -27.03
N GLY A 1052 -27.27 -12.56 -27.57
CA GLY A 1052 -28.48 -13.00 -26.88
C GLY A 1052 -29.58 -13.35 -27.85
N GLY A 1053 -29.84 -14.64 -28.04
CA GLY A 1053 -30.78 -15.15 -29.04
C GLY A 1053 -31.73 -16.24 -28.54
N SER A 1054 -31.39 -16.98 -27.46
CA SER A 1054 -32.09 -18.23 -27.07
C SER A 1054 -33.53 -18.09 -26.57
N ALA A 1055 -34.14 -16.91 -26.67
CA ALA A 1055 -35.51 -16.63 -26.23
C ALA A 1055 -36.26 -15.61 -27.13
N ALA A 1056 -35.66 -15.12 -28.22
CA ALA A 1056 -36.25 -14.11 -29.10
C ALA A 1056 -35.71 -14.26 -30.53
N THR A 1057 -36.54 -13.98 -31.55
CA THR A 1057 -36.13 -14.08 -32.95
C THR A 1057 -35.04 -13.06 -33.26
N ALA A 1058 -33.94 -13.49 -33.90
CA ALA A 1058 -32.85 -12.59 -34.29
C ALA A 1058 -33.38 -11.36 -35.07
N GLY A 1059 -32.92 -10.17 -34.69
CA GLY A 1059 -33.41 -8.89 -35.24
C GLY A 1059 -34.69 -8.32 -34.60
N THR A 1060 -35.28 -8.98 -33.59
CA THR A 1060 -36.39 -8.41 -32.80
C THR A 1060 -35.89 -7.80 -31.48
N PRO A 1061 -36.53 -6.74 -30.93
CA PRO A 1061 -36.12 -6.12 -29.67
C PRO A 1061 -36.05 -7.11 -28.51
N ARG A 1062 -34.97 -7.02 -27.72
CA ARG A 1062 -34.66 -7.94 -26.61
C ARG A 1062 -34.40 -7.23 -25.28
N GLY A 1063 -33.77 -6.06 -25.32
CA GLY A 1063 -33.60 -5.18 -24.15
C GLY A 1063 -33.24 -3.77 -24.60
N ALA A 1064 -32.91 -2.89 -23.67
CA ALA A 1064 -32.37 -1.57 -23.97
C ALA A 1064 -31.22 -1.19 -23.02
N ILE A 1065 -30.34 -0.32 -23.50
CA ILE A 1065 -29.35 0.41 -22.70
C ILE A 1065 -29.75 1.89 -22.75
N GLU A 1066 -30.09 2.46 -21.61
CA GLU A 1066 -30.29 3.90 -21.45
C GLU A 1066 -28.97 4.53 -21.00
N LEU A 1067 -28.50 5.54 -21.74
CA LEU A 1067 -27.25 6.24 -21.44
C LEU A 1067 -27.60 7.49 -20.64
N HIS A 1068 -27.30 7.49 -19.34
CA HIS A 1068 -27.56 8.62 -18.46
C HIS A 1068 -26.27 9.37 -18.10
N LEU A 1069 -26.38 10.69 -18.03
CA LEU A 1069 -25.32 11.60 -17.62
C LEU A 1069 -25.41 11.86 -16.11
N ASP A 1070 -24.26 11.90 -15.44
CA ASP A 1070 -24.00 12.37 -14.07
C ASP A 1070 -24.65 11.59 -12.91
N ALA A 1071 -25.76 10.90 -13.13
CA ALA A 1071 -26.37 9.93 -12.22
C ALA A 1071 -27.05 8.78 -12.97
N VAL A 1072 -27.35 7.67 -12.27
CA VAL A 1072 -28.09 6.50 -12.81
C VAL A 1072 -29.50 6.87 -13.29
N ASP A 1073 -30.09 7.93 -12.73
CA ASP A 1073 -31.39 8.51 -13.11
C ASP A 1073 -31.27 9.95 -13.65
N GLY A 1074 -30.05 10.36 -14.03
CA GLY A 1074 -29.75 11.70 -14.56
C GLY A 1074 -30.21 11.93 -16.01
N PRO A 1075 -29.79 13.04 -16.66
CA PRO A 1075 -30.21 13.37 -18.02
C PRO A 1075 -29.92 12.24 -19.03
N LEU A 1076 -30.96 11.83 -19.77
CA LEU A 1076 -30.88 10.76 -20.76
C LEU A 1076 -30.27 11.29 -22.08
N LEU A 1077 -29.14 10.70 -22.48
CA LEU A 1077 -28.44 10.98 -23.75
C LEU A 1077 -29.07 10.25 -24.94
N THR A 1078 -29.35 8.94 -24.79
CA THR A 1078 -30.01 8.12 -25.81
C THR A 1078 -30.52 6.80 -25.20
N THR A 1079 -31.45 6.13 -25.88
CA THR A 1079 -31.93 4.77 -25.54
C THR A 1079 -31.60 3.82 -26.68
N ALA A 1080 -30.60 2.97 -26.47
CA ALA A 1080 -30.18 1.94 -27.41
C ALA A 1080 -31.03 0.67 -27.25
N THR A 1081 -32.10 0.53 -28.05
CA THR A 1081 -32.92 -0.69 -28.09
C THR A 1081 -32.14 -1.83 -28.77
N ILE A 1082 -31.63 -2.75 -27.97
CA ILE A 1082 -30.85 -3.91 -28.40
C ILE A 1082 -31.76 -4.99 -28.98
N ASN A 1083 -31.51 -5.38 -30.23
CA ASN A 1083 -32.17 -6.52 -30.85
C ASN A 1083 -31.45 -7.84 -30.53
N ALA A 1084 -32.20 -8.94 -30.54
CA ALA A 1084 -31.67 -10.29 -30.36
C ALA A 1084 -30.70 -10.68 -31.49
N THR A 1085 -29.68 -11.47 -31.17
CA THR A 1085 -28.78 -12.11 -32.14
C THR A 1085 -29.23 -13.54 -32.43
N THR A 1086 -28.49 -14.29 -33.25
CA THR A 1086 -28.83 -15.70 -33.60
C THR A 1086 -28.61 -16.69 -32.45
N GLY A 1087 -27.83 -16.33 -31.43
CA GLY A 1087 -27.46 -17.20 -30.32
C GLY A 1087 -26.72 -16.44 -29.21
N ASN A 1088 -26.64 -17.03 -28.02
CA ASN A 1088 -26.09 -16.33 -26.84
C ASN A 1088 -24.56 -16.14 -26.90
N ASN A 1089 -23.89 -16.81 -27.83
CA ASN A 1089 -22.46 -16.62 -28.12
C ASN A 1089 -22.23 -16.02 -29.54
N ASP A 1090 -23.31 -15.68 -30.25
CA ASP A 1090 -23.23 -15.04 -31.57
C ASP A 1090 -23.27 -13.52 -31.37
N TYR A 1091 -22.11 -12.89 -31.36
CA TYR A 1091 -22.00 -11.44 -31.10
C TYR A 1091 -22.22 -10.63 -32.38
N ALA A 1092 -23.11 -9.64 -32.28
CA ALA A 1092 -23.37 -8.64 -33.29
C ALA A 1092 -23.08 -7.24 -32.75
N SER A 1093 -22.69 -6.33 -33.64
CA SER A 1093 -22.46 -4.93 -33.30
C SER A 1093 -23.70 -4.11 -33.71
N GLN A 1094 -24.26 -3.32 -32.80
CA GLN A 1094 -25.47 -2.53 -33.03
C GLN A 1094 -25.18 -1.06 -32.73
N THR A 1095 -25.36 -0.20 -33.73
CA THR A 1095 -25.00 1.23 -33.68
C THR A 1095 -26.22 2.12 -33.54
N PHE A 1096 -26.16 3.06 -32.60
CA PHE A 1096 -27.23 3.99 -32.25
C PHE A 1096 -26.70 5.43 -32.30
N PRO A 1097 -27.53 6.42 -32.69
CA PRO A 1097 -27.11 7.82 -32.69
C PRO A 1097 -27.00 8.36 -31.26
N ILE A 1098 -26.02 9.25 -31.07
CA ILE A 1098 -25.93 10.18 -29.94
C ILE A 1098 -25.75 11.60 -30.47
N THR A 1099 -26.16 12.58 -29.67
CA THR A 1099 -25.89 13.99 -29.90
C THR A 1099 -24.97 14.46 -28.78
N ASP A 1100 -23.90 15.18 -29.10
CA ASP A 1100 -23.04 15.81 -28.09
C ASP A 1100 -23.89 16.74 -27.18
N PRO A 1101 -23.98 16.49 -25.86
CA PRO A 1101 -24.70 17.38 -24.93
C PRO A 1101 -23.92 18.67 -24.65
N GLY A 1102 -22.62 18.70 -24.96
CA GLY A 1102 -21.70 19.80 -24.66
C GLY A 1102 -21.20 19.75 -23.21
N GLY A 1103 -19.90 19.50 -23.04
CA GLY A 1103 -19.25 19.42 -21.73
C GLY A 1103 -18.85 18.00 -21.35
N THR A 1104 -18.40 17.86 -20.10
CA THR A 1104 -17.75 16.66 -19.57
C THR A 1104 -18.59 16.08 -18.43
N HIS A 1105 -18.91 14.78 -18.53
CA HIS A 1105 -19.93 14.12 -17.72
C HIS A 1105 -19.47 12.75 -17.19
N ARG A 1106 -20.09 12.27 -16.10
CA ARG A 1106 -20.04 10.85 -15.70
C ARG A 1106 -21.05 10.07 -16.56
N LEU A 1107 -20.68 8.96 -17.18
CA LEU A 1107 -21.58 8.19 -18.06
C LEU A 1107 -22.01 6.85 -17.45
N TYR A 1108 -23.32 6.69 -17.27
CA TYR A 1108 -23.97 5.46 -16.79
C TYR A 1108 -24.71 4.76 -17.94
N LEU A 1109 -24.56 3.43 -18.02
CA LEU A 1109 -25.28 2.55 -18.93
C LEU A 1109 -26.27 1.74 -18.08
N VAL A 1110 -27.56 2.02 -18.22
CA VAL A 1110 -28.63 1.46 -17.38
C VAL A 1110 -29.47 0.49 -18.20
N PHE A 1111 -29.63 -0.73 -17.72
CA PHE A 1111 -30.21 -1.83 -18.50
C PHE A 1111 -31.71 -1.99 -18.23
N LYS A 1112 -32.53 -2.07 -19.29
CA LYS A 1112 -33.99 -2.16 -19.20
C LYS A 1112 -34.55 -3.32 -20.03
N SER A 1113 -35.57 -4.00 -19.52
CA SER A 1113 -36.43 -4.89 -20.31
C SER A 1113 -37.30 -4.10 -21.29
N VAL A 1114 -37.53 -4.62 -22.49
CA VAL A 1114 -38.42 -4.03 -23.51
C VAL A 1114 -39.63 -4.92 -23.80
N PRO A 1115 -40.76 -4.38 -24.29
CA PRO A 1115 -41.92 -5.21 -24.64
C PRO A 1115 -41.58 -6.30 -25.66
N GLY A 1116 -41.83 -7.56 -25.30
CA GLY A 1116 -41.49 -8.75 -26.10
C GLY A 1116 -40.11 -9.34 -25.82
N GLY A 1117 -39.24 -8.63 -25.10
CA GLY A 1117 -37.99 -9.17 -24.55
C GLY A 1117 -38.20 -9.92 -23.23
N PRO A 1118 -37.16 -10.62 -22.72
CA PRO A 1118 -37.16 -11.17 -21.37
C PRO A 1118 -37.09 -10.08 -20.30
N THR A 1119 -37.48 -10.41 -19.06
CA THR A 1119 -37.39 -9.53 -17.89
C THR A 1119 -36.06 -9.63 -17.13
N ALA A 1120 -35.27 -10.64 -17.44
CA ALA A 1120 -33.99 -10.99 -16.81
C ALA A 1120 -33.07 -11.63 -17.86
N ASN A 1121 -31.75 -11.54 -17.68
CA ASN A 1121 -30.72 -12.01 -18.60
C ASN A 1121 -30.93 -11.42 -20.01
N LEU A 1122 -31.02 -10.10 -20.03
CA LEU A 1122 -31.38 -9.26 -21.19
C LEU A 1122 -30.45 -9.54 -22.36
N PHE A 1123 -29.14 -9.47 -22.18
CA PHE A 1123 -28.11 -9.84 -23.17
C PHE A 1123 -26.75 -9.93 -22.47
N ASN A 1124 -25.76 -10.48 -23.19
CA ASN A 1124 -24.35 -10.25 -22.88
C ASN A 1124 -23.89 -8.97 -23.58
N LEU A 1125 -23.08 -8.16 -22.91
CA LEU A 1125 -22.46 -6.95 -23.46
C LEU A 1125 -20.94 -7.05 -23.33
N ASN A 1126 -20.25 -7.04 -24.45
CA ASN A 1126 -18.79 -7.06 -24.54
C ASN A 1126 -18.29 -5.61 -24.35
N TRP A 1127 -17.99 -4.89 -25.44
CA TRP A 1127 -17.61 -3.48 -25.41
C TRP A 1127 -18.69 -2.51 -25.90
N ALA A 1128 -18.51 -1.23 -25.56
CA ALA A 1128 -19.15 -0.09 -26.20
C ALA A 1128 -18.09 0.72 -26.96
N GLU A 1129 -18.37 1.12 -28.20
CA GLU A 1129 -17.45 1.90 -29.03
C GLU A 1129 -18.13 3.17 -29.52
N PHE A 1130 -17.58 4.33 -29.17
CA PHE A 1130 -18.11 5.64 -29.53
C PHE A 1130 -17.60 6.04 -30.90
N GLY A 1131 -18.52 6.26 -31.84
CA GLY A 1131 -18.26 6.63 -33.22
C GLY A 1131 -18.22 8.15 -33.40
N GLY A 1132 -17.15 8.62 -34.06
CA GLY A 1132 -16.90 10.04 -34.30
C GLY A 1132 -15.45 10.31 -34.66
N ALA A 1133 -15.13 11.58 -34.92
CA ALA A 1133 -13.73 12.00 -35.02
C ALA A 1133 -13.09 12.07 -33.61
N GLY A 1134 -13.85 12.55 -32.63
CA GLY A 1134 -13.35 12.79 -31.26
C GLY A 1134 -12.32 13.91 -31.23
N VAL A 1135 -11.26 13.71 -30.45
CA VAL A 1135 -10.15 14.67 -30.27
C VAL A 1135 -8.83 14.24 -30.94
N GLY A 1136 -8.76 13.01 -31.46
CA GLY A 1136 -7.61 12.46 -32.18
C GLY A 1136 -7.79 12.44 -33.70
N THR A 1137 -6.69 12.47 -34.44
CA THR A 1137 -6.65 12.40 -35.92
C THR A 1137 -5.65 11.35 -36.42
N PRO A 1138 -5.99 10.46 -37.37
CA PRO A 1138 -5.08 9.43 -37.90
C PRO A 1138 -3.81 9.95 -38.59
#